data_AF-A0A811VDY9-F1
#
_entry.id   AF-A0A811VDY9-F1
#
_cell.length_a   1.000
_cell.length_b   1.000
_cell.length_c   1.000
_cell.angle_alpha   90.00
_cell.angle_beta   90.00
_cell.angle_gamma   90.00
#
_symmetry.space_group_name_H-M   'P 1'
#
loop_
_entity.id
_entity.type
_entity.pdbx_description
1 polymer ?
#
loop_
_entity_poly.entity_id
_entity_poly.type
_entity_poly.pdbx_seq_one_letter_code
_entity_poly.pdbx_strand_id
1 'polypeptide(L)'
;MDTEILEAVNNFLKVEPIEEAFLSVIVYKPNGEEDKAASFTESILTKFKDVPQDNKEGLVRQYLQRAATATNVSHLRVLMNTLGKLAEAHVITARMLCDKIMLCDRLVYENANFWIESFKLIKRVLPLVDYKGVREIMKNCRDKATTFPVNINVCFMPQLQALKDTLNFIFDRNNCLLPGYFIANEIMKPPPYHWTINKMMTDFMEEFRRTAQMVSIIGHTHMLPIVECFGYADHMMNSWKLDPNTLRFTFKGSLPYDADLLEEQTKLLRYVLDQPYSKEMVSVMMCLQKQQKQRCHALEEQLVNLIISAMEMTESNDSMMGSSFNVYEEQNSMNEWVWLHLSSQLIYFVLFQYISFSRIVTALYEKLSKKELRKGRDQLMWILLQFISGSIQKNPIANFLPTFKLFDLLYPEKEPLKLPDCTKSSLLRQMAPICIWIHLMKKARLENMNINRPLPIALKNHHDFLQHLVMPNTMMSMSLGNDFRIILICNAYSTNQEYFSRPMNILTEALNGNAKTAAGGQVPLVPFSMVVLDSLTVHSKMSLIHSFFTQMIKQAQAKSSIPAPALVETYARLLVYTEIESLGIKGFLLQLLPAVFKHQAWGILHTLLEMFLYRLHHIPTQYRLQLLSHCTVVSPQTNKMQLNLW
;
A
#
# COMPACT_ATOMS: atom_id res chain seq x y z
N MET A 1 -6.83 -61.28 17.50
CA MET A 1 -6.12 -60.23 18.28
C MET A 1 -6.91 -58.94 18.38
N ASP A 2 -7.10 -58.15 17.31
CA ASP A 2 -7.89 -56.89 17.39
C ASP A 2 -9.35 -57.12 17.86
N THR A 3 -9.96 -58.23 17.41
CA THR A 3 -11.29 -58.68 17.84
C THR A 3 -11.35 -59.09 19.31
N GLU A 4 -10.28 -59.70 19.86
CA GLU A 4 -10.23 -60.20 21.23
C GLU A 4 -10.14 -59.08 22.27
N ILE A 5 -9.49 -57.97 21.92
CA ILE A 5 -9.42 -56.78 22.77
C ILE A 5 -10.80 -56.11 22.83
N LEU A 6 -11.49 -56.00 21.69
CA LEU A 6 -12.84 -55.45 21.63
C LEU A 6 -13.87 -56.36 22.32
N GLU A 7 -13.70 -57.67 22.21
CA GLU A 7 -14.52 -58.65 22.92
C GLU A 7 -14.30 -58.60 24.43
N ALA A 8 -13.06 -58.43 24.89
CA ALA A 8 -12.75 -58.19 26.31
C ALA A 8 -13.42 -56.90 26.82
N VAL A 9 -13.40 -55.82 26.04
CA VAL A 9 -14.10 -54.57 26.39
C VAL A 9 -15.62 -54.77 26.43
N ASN A 10 -16.19 -55.48 25.45
CA ASN A 10 -17.63 -55.77 25.41
C ASN A 10 -18.05 -56.67 26.59
N ASN A 11 -17.22 -57.63 26.98
CA ASN A 11 -17.48 -58.51 28.11
C ASN A 11 -17.38 -57.76 29.45
N PHE A 12 -16.46 -56.79 29.57
CA PHE A 12 -16.39 -55.92 30.74
C PHE A 12 -17.57 -54.93 30.82
N LEU A 13 -18.10 -54.49 29.66
CA LEU A 13 -19.29 -53.63 29.59
C LEU A 13 -20.60 -54.37 29.84
N LYS A 14 -20.64 -55.70 29.68
CA LYS A 14 -21.81 -56.51 30.05
C LYS A 14 -21.91 -56.52 31.56
N VAL A 15 -22.92 -55.82 32.07
CA VAL A 15 -23.37 -55.99 33.45
C VAL A 15 -24.05 -57.36 33.51
N GLU A 16 -23.54 -58.29 34.33
CA GLU A 16 -24.29 -59.51 34.64
C GLU A 16 -25.50 -59.10 35.50
N PRO A 17 -26.74 -59.16 34.98
CA PRO A 17 -27.92 -58.66 35.69
C PRO A 17 -28.18 -59.40 37.00
N ILE A 18 -27.59 -60.59 37.13
CA ILE A 18 -27.71 -61.49 38.27
C ILE A 18 -26.83 -61.03 39.44
N GLU A 19 -25.61 -60.55 39.19
CA GLU A 19 -24.75 -60.04 40.28
C GLU A 19 -25.32 -58.75 40.87
N GLU A 20 -25.85 -57.83 40.04
CA GLU A 20 -26.41 -56.55 40.49
C GLU A 20 -27.75 -56.71 41.23
N ALA A 21 -28.60 -57.66 40.79
CA ALA A 21 -29.88 -57.95 41.44
C ALA A 21 -29.74 -58.71 42.78
N PHE A 22 -28.60 -59.39 43.00
CA PHE A 22 -28.35 -60.22 44.18
C PHE A 22 -27.10 -59.81 44.98
N LEU A 23 -26.70 -58.54 44.91
CA LEU A 23 -25.57 -57.96 45.67
C LEU A 23 -25.64 -58.22 47.20
N SER A 24 -26.85 -58.43 47.74
CA SER A 24 -27.06 -58.76 49.16
C SER A 24 -27.03 -60.25 49.49
N VAL A 25 -26.93 -61.15 48.49
CA VAL A 25 -27.04 -62.61 48.65
C VAL A 25 -25.79 -63.35 48.13
N ILE A 26 -25.08 -62.79 47.14
CA ILE A 26 -23.87 -63.39 46.57
C ILE A 26 -22.65 -62.72 47.19
N VAL A 27 -21.85 -63.52 47.91
CA VAL A 27 -20.55 -63.23 48.56
C VAL A 27 -20.02 -61.80 48.37
N TYR A 28 -20.21 -60.96 49.41
CA TYR A 28 -19.54 -59.67 49.53
C TYR A 28 -18.01 -59.89 49.62
N LYS A 29 -17.31 -59.74 48.49
CA LYS A 29 -15.85 -59.58 48.49
C LYS A 29 -15.57 -58.07 48.58
N PRO A 30 -14.99 -57.57 49.68
CA PRO A 30 -14.81 -56.13 49.90
C PRO A 30 -14.01 -55.41 48.80
N ASN A 31 -13.16 -56.12 48.04
CA ASN A 31 -12.34 -55.57 46.95
C ASN A 31 -12.65 -56.21 45.58
N GLY A 32 -13.77 -56.94 45.43
CA GLY A 32 -14.04 -57.76 44.23
C GLY A 32 -14.12 -56.96 42.92
N GLU A 33 -14.67 -55.75 42.95
CA GLU A 33 -14.72 -54.87 41.78
C GLU A 33 -13.35 -54.27 41.43
N GLU A 34 -12.54 -53.94 42.44
CA GLU A 34 -11.18 -53.42 42.25
C GLU A 34 -10.25 -54.49 41.66
N ASP A 35 -10.36 -55.74 42.13
CA ASP A 35 -9.62 -56.89 41.59
C ASP A 35 -10.07 -57.23 40.15
N LYS A 36 -11.38 -57.18 39.87
CA LYS A 36 -11.93 -57.31 38.51
C LYS A 36 -11.38 -56.20 37.59
N ALA A 37 -11.33 -54.95 38.05
CA ALA A 37 -10.79 -53.83 37.28
C ALA A 37 -9.26 -53.92 37.06
N ALA A 38 -8.51 -54.38 38.07
CA ALA A 38 -7.06 -54.58 37.99
C ALA A 38 -6.71 -55.69 37.00
N SER A 39 -7.36 -56.86 37.12
CA SER A 39 -7.16 -57.99 36.20
C SER A 39 -7.53 -57.64 34.74
N PHE A 40 -8.62 -56.89 34.53
CA PHE A 40 -8.98 -56.37 33.20
C PHE A 40 -7.87 -55.47 32.65
N THR A 41 -7.38 -54.54 33.46
CA THR A 41 -6.34 -53.59 33.06
C THR A 41 -5.03 -54.28 32.68
N GLU A 42 -4.59 -55.28 33.46
CA GLU A 42 -3.40 -56.08 33.17
C GLU A 42 -3.56 -56.95 31.92
N SER A 43 -4.74 -57.53 31.71
CA SER A 43 -5.06 -58.30 30.51
C SER A 43 -5.01 -57.45 29.25
N ILE A 44 -5.54 -56.22 29.30
CA ILE A 44 -5.48 -55.28 28.18
C ILE A 44 -4.04 -54.80 27.95
N LEU A 45 -3.28 -54.51 29.00
CA LEU A 45 -1.87 -54.10 28.91
C LEU A 45 -0.98 -55.14 28.23
N THR A 46 -1.15 -56.41 28.57
CA THR A 46 -0.42 -57.51 27.94
C THR A 46 -0.82 -57.66 26.48
N LYS A 47 -2.12 -57.74 26.18
CA LYS A 47 -2.60 -57.88 24.79
C LYS A 47 -2.20 -56.72 23.88
N PHE A 48 -2.16 -55.48 24.37
CA PHE A 48 -1.74 -54.32 23.56
C PHE A 48 -0.25 -54.28 23.24
N LYS A 49 0.61 -54.96 24.01
CA LYS A 49 2.05 -55.08 23.69
C LYS A 49 2.28 -55.90 22.43
N ASP A 50 1.44 -56.90 22.19
CA ASP A 50 1.56 -57.84 21.07
C ASP A 50 0.92 -57.30 19.76
N VAL A 51 0.23 -56.16 19.81
CA VAL A 51 -0.38 -55.51 18.64
C VAL A 51 0.68 -54.77 17.81
N PRO A 52 0.73 -54.95 16.47
CA PRO A 52 1.62 -54.18 15.59
C PRO A 52 1.34 -52.68 15.65
N GLN A 53 2.37 -51.85 15.56
CA GLN A 53 2.28 -50.40 15.75
C GLN A 53 1.29 -49.70 14.79
N ASP A 54 1.17 -50.19 13.55
CA ASP A 54 0.25 -49.66 12.53
C ASP A 54 -1.23 -49.90 12.86
N ASN A 55 -1.54 -50.99 13.58
CA ASN A 55 -2.91 -51.35 13.94
C ASN A 55 -3.38 -50.69 15.24
N LYS A 56 -2.43 -50.23 16.08
CA LYS A 56 -2.74 -49.62 17.40
C LYS A 56 -3.64 -48.40 17.26
N GLU A 57 -3.45 -47.56 16.24
CA GLU A 57 -4.28 -46.36 16.04
C GLU A 57 -5.75 -46.69 15.75
N GLY A 58 -5.98 -47.65 14.86
CA GLY A 58 -7.32 -48.10 14.49
C GLY A 58 -8.03 -48.77 15.67
N LEU A 59 -7.28 -49.56 16.45
CA LEU A 59 -7.79 -50.24 17.63
C LEU A 59 -8.17 -49.25 18.75
N VAL A 60 -7.33 -48.24 19.02
CA VAL A 60 -7.64 -47.18 19.99
C VAL A 60 -8.91 -46.42 19.59
N ARG A 61 -9.09 -46.12 18.29
CA ARG A 61 -10.32 -45.47 17.80
C ARG A 61 -11.56 -46.34 18.07
N GLN A 62 -11.49 -47.64 17.77
CA GLN A 62 -12.61 -48.56 18.00
C GLN A 62 -12.89 -48.75 19.51
N TYR A 63 -11.84 -48.81 20.34
CA TYR A 63 -11.93 -48.86 21.80
C TYR A 63 -12.67 -47.62 22.33
N LEU A 64 -12.30 -46.42 21.88
CA LEU A 64 -12.95 -45.17 22.30
C LEU A 64 -14.43 -45.11 21.88
N GLN A 65 -14.77 -45.61 20.69
CA GLN A 65 -16.17 -45.70 20.25
C GLN A 65 -17.02 -46.61 21.15
N ARG A 66 -16.44 -47.72 21.65
CA ARG A 66 -17.08 -48.64 22.59
C ARG A 66 -17.14 -48.05 24.00
N ALA A 67 -16.07 -47.40 24.48
CA ALA A 67 -16.07 -46.70 25.75
C ALA A 67 -17.16 -45.61 25.80
N ALA A 68 -17.40 -44.92 24.68
CA ALA A 68 -18.46 -43.92 24.57
C ALA A 68 -19.89 -44.48 24.70
N THR A 69 -20.11 -45.79 24.56
CA THR A 69 -21.41 -46.44 24.84
C THR A 69 -21.64 -46.77 26.31
N ALA A 70 -20.63 -46.65 27.16
CA ALA A 70 -20.75 -47.03 28.56
C ALA A 70 -21.74 -46.11 29.30
N THR A 71 -22.79 -46.71 29.88
CA THR A 71 -23.77 -46.01 30.71
C THR A 71 -23.27 -45.85 32.15
N ASN A 72 -22.52 -46.83 32.66
CA ASN A 72 -21.94 -46.81 33.99
C ASN A 72 -20.63 -45.99 34.03
N VAL A 73 -20.59 -44.99 34.93
CA VAL A 73 -19.44 -44.10 35.15
C VAL A 73 -18.22 -44.86 35.70
N SER A 74 -18.42 -45.87 36.54
CA SER A 74 -17.30 -46.66 37.10
C SER A 74 -16.59 -47.44 36.01
N HIS A 75 -17.35 -48.11 35.14
CA HIS A 75 -16.82 -48.86 34.00
C HIS A 75 -16.08 -47.93 33.03
N LEU A 76 -16.68 -46.78 32.71
CA LEU A 76 -16.03 -45.76 31.88
C LEU A 76 -14.71 -45.29 32.48
N ARG A 77 -14.66 -45.03 33.80
CA ARG A 77 -13.43 -44.62 34.49
C ARG A 77 -12.35 -45.69 34.41
N VAL A 78 -12.71 -46.97 34.58
CA VAL A 78 -11.76 -48.09 34.42
C VAL A 78 -11.22 -48.11 32.99
N LEU A 79 -12.09 -48.06 31.97
CA LEU A 79 -11.69 -48.06 30.55
C LEU A 79 -10.73 -46.90 30.22
N MET A 80 -11.06 -45.69 30.67
CA MET A 80 -10.21 -44.50 30.46
C MET A 80 -8.89 -44.60 31.23
N ASN A 81 -8.89 -45.12 32.46
CA ASN A 81 -7.68 -45.34 33.23
C ASN A 81 -6.77 -46.40 32.59
N THR A 82 -7.33 -47.46 32.01
CA THR A 82 -6.58 -48.46 31.25
C THR A 82 -5.86 -47.83 30.06
N LEU A 83 -6.53 -46.95 29.29
CA LEU A 83 -5.89 -46.19 28.21
C LEU A 83 -4.77 -45.28 28.71
N GLY A 84 -4.96 -44.63 29.86
CA GLY A 84 -3.91 -43.83 30.51
C GLY A 84 -2.68 -44.65 30.88
N LYS A 85 -2.87 -45.83 31.48
CA LYS A 85 -1.77 -46.75 31.81
C LYS A 85 -1.05 -47.29 30.57
N LEU A 86 -1.75 -47.49 29.44
CA LEU A 86 -1.11 -47.86 28.17
C LEU A 86 -0.16 -46.76 27.65
N ALA A 87 -0.54 -45.50 27.83
CA ALA A 87 0.30 -44.35 27.47
C ALA A 87 1.50 -44.18 28.42
N GLU A 88 1.28 -44.35 29.74
CA GLU A 88 2.34 -44.32 30.76
C GLU A 88 3.34 -45.46 30.59
N ALA A 89 2.88 -46.65 30.19
CA ALA A 89 3.73 -47.79 29.88
C ALA A 89 4.39 -47.71 28.49
N HIS A 90 4.24 -46.60 27.77
CA HIS A 90 4.76 -46.37 26.41
C HIS A 90 4.33 -47.42 25.36
N VAL A 91 3.23 -48.14 25.58
CA VAL A 91 2.68 -49.10 24.62
C VAL A 91 2.00 -48.38 23.45
N ILE A 92 1.40 -47.22 23.74
CA ILE A 92 0.87 -46.23 22.79
C ILE A 92 1.48 -44.87 23.08
N THR A 93 1.60 -44.00 22.08
CA THR A 93 2.08 -42.63 22.32
C THR A 93 0.95 -41.77 22.92
N ALA A 94 1.30 -40.99 23.95
CA ALA A 94 0.41 -40.03 24.60
C ALA A 94 -0.27 -39.07 23.61
N ARG A 95 0.49 -38.62 22.59
CA ARG A 95 -0.01 -37.77 21.51
C ARG A 95 -1.09 -38.45 20.69
N MET A 96 -0.84 -39.66 20.20
CA MET A 96 -1.81 -40.41 19.41
C MET A 96 -3.09 -40.65 20.19
N LEU A 97 -2.99 -41.00 21.48
CA LEU A 97 -4.16 -41.15 22.34
C LEU A 97 -4.98 -39.85 22.42
N CYS A 98 -4.35 -38.72 22.73
CA CYS A 98 -5.03 -37.43 22.80
C CYS A 98 -5.66 -37.04 21.46
N ASP A 99 -4.96 -37.21 20.35
CA ASP A 99 -5.46 -36.91 19.01
C ASP A 99 -6.69 -37.77 18.67
N LYS A 100 -6.66 -39.07 18.96
CA LYS A 100 -7.81 -39.96 18.71
C LYS A 100 -9.00 -39.67 19.63
N ILE A 101 -8.77 -39.23 20.87
CA ILE A 101 -9.85 -38.77 21.76
C ILE A 101 -10.51 -37.53 21.17
N MET A 102 -9.72 -36.51 20.80
CA MET A 102 -10.24 -35.24 20.27
C MET A 102 -10.97 -35.39 18.94
N LEU A 103 -10.53 -36.34 18.09
CA LEU A 103 -11.16 -36.70 16.82
C LEU A 103 -12.33 -37.69 16.95
N CYS A 104 -12.68 -38.14 18.16
CA CYS A 104 -13.79 -39.07 18.33
C CYS A 104 -15.13 -38.36 18.08
N ASP A 105 -15.91 -38.89 17.13
CA ASP A 105 -17.22 -38.33 16.74
C ASP A 105 -18.22 -38.29 17.91
N ARG A 106 -18.02 -39.15 18.92
CA ARG A 106 -18.86 -39.23 20.12
C ARG A 106 -18.41 -38.32 21.25
N LEU A 107 -17.29 -37.60 21.09
CA LEU A 107 -16.86 -36.55 22.01
C LEU A 107 -17.68 -35.27 21.74
N VAL A 108 -18.93 -35.30 22.20
CA VAL A 108 -19.92 -34.22 22.12
C VAL A 108 -20.32 -33.85 23.55
N TYR A 109 -20.62 -32.58 23.80
CA TYR A 109 -20.95 -32.08 25.13
C TYR A 109 -22.22 -32.70 25.74
N GLU A 110 -23.11 -33.22 24.90
CA GLU A 110 -24.32 -33.95 25.29
C GLU A 110 -23.98 -35.26 26.04
N ASN A 111 -22.87 -35.91 25.68
CA ASN A 111 -22.39 -37.11 26.37
C ASN A 111 -21.53 -36.71 27.58
N ALA A 112 -22.20 -36.30 28.66
CA ALA A 112 -21.59 -35.73 29.86
C ALA A 112 -20.46 -36.58 30.46
N ASN A 113 -20.72 -37.87 30.68
CA ASN A 113 -19.79 -38.77 31.35
C ASN A 113 -18.54 -39.03 30.50
N PHE A 114 -18.74 -39.33 29.21
CA PHE A 114 -17.64 -39.54 28.27
C PHE A 114 -16.80 -38.29 28.10
N TRP A 115 -17.42 -37.12 28.02
CA TRP A 115 -16.73 -35.84 27.92
C TRP A 115 -15.80 -35.59 29.12
N ILE A 116 -16.35 -35.67 30.34
CA ILE A 116 -15.60 -35.35 31.57
C ILE A 116 -14.41 -36.31 31.76
N GLU A 117 -14.62 -37.61 31.61
CA GLU A 117 -13.54 -38.60 31.79
C GLU A 117 -12.49 -38.50 30.66
N SER A 118 -12.88 -38.14 29.44
CA SER A 118 -11.94 -37.89 28.34
C SER A 118 -11.01 -36.70 28.64
N PHE A 119 -11.54 -35.56 29.11
CA PHE A 119 -10.72 -34.39 29.45
C PHE A 119 -9.84 -34.61 30.69
N LYS A 120 -10.31 -35.41 31.67
CA LYS A 120 -9.47 -35.85 32.79
C LYS A 120 -8.29 -36.72 32.32
N LEU A 121 -8.54 -37.65 31.41
CA LEU A 121 -7.50 -38.50 30.83
C LEU A 121 -6.49 -37.68 30.03
N ILE A 122 -6.95 -36.77 29.18
CA ILE A 122 -6.09 -35.84 28.44
C ILE A 122 -5.20 -35.07 29.43
N LYS A 123 -5.78 -34.48 30.48
CA LYS A 123 -5.02 -33.73 31.50
C LYS A 123 -3.92 -34.56 32.15
N ARG A 124 -4.18 -35.83 32.44
CA ARG A 124 -3.19 -36.75 33.05
C ARG A 124 -2.03 -37.08 32.11
N VAL A 125 -2.32 -37.26 30.82
CA VAL A 125 -1.35 -37.75 29.82
C VAL A 125 -0.59 -36.60 29.13
N LEU A 126 -1.09 -35.36 29.21
CA LEU A 126 -0.48 -34.17 28.62
C LEU A 126 1.04 -33.99 28.90
N PRO A 127 1.57 -34.25 30.11
CA PRO A 127 3.01 -34.13 30.38
C PRO A 127 3.90 -35.07 29.55
N LEU A 128 3.33 -36.13 28.97
CA LEU A 128 4.03 -37.10 28.12
C LEU A 128 4.00 -36.70 26.63
N VAL A 129 3.38 -35.56 26.28
CA VAL A 129 3.25 -35.06 24.91
C VAL A 129 4.30 -33.98 24.64
N ASP A 130 4.82 -33.95 23.42
CA ASP A 130 5.76 -32.90 23.00
C ASP A 130 5.06 -31.52 22.90
N TYR A 131 5.80 -30.43 23.10
CA TYR A 131 5.23 -29.07 23.11
C TYR A 131 4.47 -28.70 21.82
N LYS A 132 4.84 -29.27 20.65
CA LYS A 132 4.11 -29.06 19.39
C LYS A 132 2.78 -29.82 19.40
N GLY A 133 2.76 -31.04 19.93
CA GLY A 133 1.55 -31.81 20.16
C GLY A 133 0.59 -31.10 21.11
N VAL A 134 1.10 -30.57 22.23
CA VAL A 134 0.28 -29.81 23.19
C VAL A 134 -0.36 -28.58 22.54
N ARG A 135 0.36 -27.88 21.64
CA ARG A 135 -0.20 -26.75 20.86
C ARG A 135 -1.40 -27.18 20.00
N GLU A 136 -1.31 -28.31 19.29
CA GLU A 136 -2.42 -28.82 18.48
C GLU A 136 -3.60 -29.28 19.35
N ILE A 137 -3.33 -29.93 20.49
CA ILE A 137 -4.37 -30.32 21.45
C ILE A 137 -5.10 -29.09 21.98
N MET A 138 -4.37 -28.03 22.36
CA MET A 138 -4.94 -26.76 22.81
C MET A 138 -5.85 -26.13 21.74
N LYS A 139 -5.42 -26.15 20.47
CA LYS A 139 -6.24 -25.68 19.34
C LYS A 139 -7.53 -26.49 19.23
N ASN A 140 -7.45 -27.81 19.32
CA ASN A 140 -8.63 -28.68 19.30
C ASN A 140 -9.54 -28.43 20.50
N CYS A 141 -8.99 -28.17 21.70
CA CYS A 141 -9.77 -27.79 22.89
C CYS A 141 -10.55 -26.48 22.64
N ARG A 142 -9.92 -25.49 22.01
CA ARG A 142 -10.59 -24.25 21.61
C ARG A 142 -11.71 -24.51 20.61
N ASP A 143 -11.45 -25.31 19.58
CA ASP A 143 -12.44 -25.63 18.55
C ASP A 143 -13.61 -26.46 19.13
N LYS A 144 -13.36 -27.26 20.17
CA LYS A 144 -14.43 -27.93 20.94
C LYS A 144 -15.20 -26.97 21.84
N ALA A 145 -14.58 -25.93 22.38
CA ALA A 145 -15.28 -24.92 23.18
C ALA A 145 -16.36 -24.17 22.39
N THR A 146 -16.15 -23.95 21.08
CA THR A 146 -17.12 -23.27 20.21
C THR A 146 -18.32 -24.12 19.84
N THR A 147 -18.28 -25.44 20.09
CA THR A 147 -19.42 -26.34 19.87
C THR A 147 -20.55 -26.13 20.89
N PHE A 148 -20.24 -25.52 22.03
CA PHE A 148 -21.26 -25.17 23.01
C PHE A 148 -22.06 -23.93 22.55
N PRO A 149 -23.40 -23.94 22.70
CA PRO A 149 -24.21 -22.76 22.40
C PRO A 149 -23.88 -21.62 23.36
N VAL A 150 -24.13 -20.37 22.97
CA VAL A 150 -23.86 -19.21 23.87
C VAL A 150 -24.75 -19.25 25.12
N ASN A 151 -25.99 -19.72 24.98
CA ASN A 151 -26.97 -19.87 26.06
C ASN A 151 -26.95 -21.31 26.58
N ILE A 152 -26.18 -21.56 27.63
CA ILE A 152 -25.96 -22.91 28.17
C ILE A 152 -26.82 -23.15 29.41
N ASN A 153 -27.48 -24.31 29.45
CA ASN A 153 -28.15 -24.78 30.65
C ASN A 153 -27.11 -25.15 31.72
N VAL A 154 -27.36 -24.79 32.98
CA VAL A 154 -26.50 -25.07 34.15
C VAL A 154 -26.08 -26.54 34.22
N CYS A 155 -26.90 -27.47 33.73
CA CYS A 155 -26.57 -28.91 33.64
C CYS A 155 -25.30 -29.23 32.84
N PHE A 156 -24.87 -28.37 31.90
CA PHE A 156 -23.67 -28.58 31.08
C PHE A 156 -22.40 -27.90 31.65
N MET A 157 -22.50 -27.25 32.82
CA MET A 157 -21.37 -26.58 33.46
C MET A 157 -20.22 -27.54 33.84
N PRO A 158 -20.46 -28.77 34.34
CA PRO A 158 -19.38 -29.71 34.64
C PRO A 158 -18.52 -30.06 33.42
N GLN A 159 -19.13 -30.17 32.23
CA GLN A 159 -18.47 -30.46 30.96
C GLN A 159 -17.57 -29.30 30.53
N LEU A 160 -18.07 -28.07 30.64
CA LEU A 160 -17.28 -26.87 30.39
C LEU A 160 -16.14 -26.73 31.39
N GLN A 161 -16.38 -27.04 32.65
CA GLN A 161 -15.35 -26.97 33.69
C GLN A 161 -14.23 -27.96 33.42
N ALA A 162 -14.55 -29.20 32.98
CA ALA A 162 -13.53 -30.18 32.59
C ALA A 162 -12.63 -29.66 31.46
N LEU A 163 -13.22 -29.07 30.42
CA LEU A 163 -12.49 -28.44 29.31
C LEU A 163 -11.64 -27.25 29.81
N LYS A 164 -12.22 -26.39 30.64
CA LYS A 164 -11.57 -25.22 31.23
C LYS A 164 -10.38 -25.63 32.10
N ASP A 165 -10.50 -26.70 32.87
CA ASP A 165 -9.43 -27.22 33.73
C ASP A 165 -8.26 -27.79 32.92
N THR A 166 -8.53 -28.41 31.77
CA THR A 166 -7.48 -28.84 30.84
C THR A 166 -6.78 -27.63 30.23
N LEU A 167 -7.51 -26.58 29.83
CA LEU A 167 -6.91 -25.35 29.31
C LEU A 167 -6.08 -24.62 30.37
N ASN A 168 -6.59 -24.49 31.61
CA ASN A 168 -5.83 -23.95 32.75
C ASN A 168 -4.53 -24.70 32.97
N PHE A 169 -4.55 -26.03 32.88
CA PHE A 169 -3.35 -26.85 33.03
C PHE A 169 -2.31 -26.60 31.92
N ILE A 170 -2.77 -26.37 30.69
CA ILE A 170 -1.92 -25.99 29.55
C ILE A 170 -1.36 -24.57 29.71
N PHE A 171 -2.15 -23.64 30.26
CA PHE A 171 -1.78 -22.22 30.37
C PHE A 171 -0.88 -21.95 31.59
N ASP A 172 -0.87 -22.84 32.58
CA ASP A 172 -0.03 -22.71 33.76
C ASP A 172 1.46 -22.84 33.41
N ARG A 173 2.18 -21.74 33.63
CA ARG A 173 3.61 -21.61 33.33
C ARG A 173 4.47 -22.56 34.17
N ASN A 174 4.01 -22.96 35.35
CA ASN A 174 4.76 -23.87 36.22
C ASN A 174 4.81 -25.30 35.65
N ASN A 175 3.77 -25.70 34.89
CA ASN A 175 3.74 -27.02 34.24
C ASN A 175 4.65 -27.08 33.01
N CYS A 176 5.02 -25.93 32.44
CA CYS A 176 5.98 -25.79 31.34
C CYS A 176 5.72 -26.73 30.14
N LEU A 177 4.44 -26.98 29.80
CA LEU A 177 4.05 -27.92 28.74
C LEU A 177 4.37 -27.39 27.34
N LEU A 178 4.30 -26.07 27.14
CA LEU A 178 4.76 -25.39 25.92
C LEU A 178 5.19 -23.95 26.22
N PRO A 179 6.01 -23.33 25.35
CA PRO A 179 6.34 -21.91 25.48
C PRO A 179 5.08 -21.04 25.42
N GLY A 180 4.89 -20.16 26.40
CA GLY A 180 3.71 -19.29 26.48
C GLY A 180 3.49 -18.42 25.24
N TYR A 181 4.55 -18.08 24.50
CA TYR A 181 4.43 -17.34 23.23
C TYR A 181 3.63 -18.11 22.16
N PHE A 182 3.68 -19.44 22.15
CA PHE A 182 2.84 -20.24 21.25
C PHE A 182 1.38 -20.25 21.66
N ILE A 183 1.10 -20.25 22.96
CA ILE A 183 -0.26 -20.07 23.48
C ILE A 183 -0.79 -18.71 23.03
N ALA A 184 0.01 -17.65 23.18
CA ALA A 184 -0.35 -16.29 22.75
C ALA A 184 -0.66 -16.17 21.26
N ASN A 185 0.19 -16.76 20.43
CA ASN A 185 0.00 -16.73 18.98
C ASN A 185 -1.28 -17.43 18.53
N GLU A 186 -1.73 -18.47 19.23
CA GLU A 186 -2.99 -19.13 18.92
C GLU A 186 -4.21 -18.34 19.44
N ILE A 187 -4.11 -17.67 20.58
CA ILE A 187 -5.19 -16.82 21.15
C ILE A 187 -5.40 -15.53 20.35
N MET A 188 -4.38 -15.01 19.68
CA MET A 188 -4.54 -13.79 18.86
C MET A 188 -5.21 -14.05 17.49
N LYS A 189 -5.47 -15.31 17.13
CA LYS A 189 -6.23 -15.65 15.92
C LYS A 189 -7.71 -15.26 16.11
N PRO A 190 -8.44 -14.92 15.02
CA PRO A 190 -9.76 -14.33 15.15
C PRO A 190 -10.79 -15.26 15.83
N PRO A 191 -11.78 -14.66 16.54
CA PRO A 191 -12.86 -15.33 17.29
C PRO A 191 -13.75 -16.25 16.42
N PRO A 192 -14.62 -17.11 17.01
CA PRO A 192 -15.26 -16.99 18.33
C PRO A 192 -14.54 -17.68 19.50
N TYR A 193 -14.46 -16.97 20.63
CA TYR A 193 -14.13 -17.52 21.94
C TYR A 193 -15.40 -17.73 22.76
N HIS A 194 -15.51 -18.88 23.43
CA HIS A 194 -16.60 -19.11 24.37
C HIS A 194 -16.44 -18.21 25.61
N TRP A 195 -17.52 -17.60 26.08
CA TRP A 195 -17.49 -16.57 27.13
C TRP A 195 -16.86 -17.04 28.44
N THR A 196 -16.98 -18.33 28.78
CA THR A 196 -16.38 -18.91 30.00
C THR A 196 -14.85 -18.97 30.00
N ILE A 197 -14.24 -19.02 28.81
CA ILE A 197 -12.79 -19.14 28.62
C ILE A 197 -12.19 -17.77 28.27
N ASN A 198 -13.01 -16.83 27.79
CA ASN A 198 -12.57 -15.52 27.34
C ASN A 198 -11.77 -14.75 28.41
N LYS A 199 -12.21 -14.79 29.67
CA LYS A 199 -11.46 -14.16 30.78
C LYS A 199 -10.06 -14.76 30.92
N MET A 200 -9.95 -16.08 30.96
CA MET A 200 -8.65 -16.78 31.07
C MET A 200 -7.71 -16.42 29.92
N MET A 201 -8.22 -16.40 28.69
CA MET A 201 -7.43 -16.01 27.52
C MET A 201 -6.98 -14.56 27.56
N THR A 202 -7.87 -13.65 27.99
CA THR A 202 -7.56 -12.22 28.14
C THR A 202 -6.51 -11.98 29.21
N ASP A 203 -6.68 -12.60 30.39
CA ASP A 203 -5.73 -12.50 31.50
C ASP A 203 -4.33 -13.01 31.07
N PHE A 204 -4.27 -14.14 30.34
CA PHE A 204 -3.01 -14.67 29.82
C PHE A 204 -2.39 -13.75 28.73
N MET A 205 -3.20 -13.07 27.91
CA MET A 205 -2.70 -12.11 26.92
C MET A 205 -2.14 -10.86 27.57
N GLU A 206 -2.75 -10.37 28.64
CA GLU A 206 -2.29 -9.20 29.35
C GLU A 206 -0.85 -9.36 29.88
N GLU A 207 -0.43 -10.58 30.24
CA GLU A 207 0.95 -10.87 30.63
C GLU A 207 1.97 -10.55 29.51
N PHE A 208 1.58 -10.68 28.25
CA PHE A 208 2.42 -10.39 27.09
C PHE A 208 2.44 -8.91 26.71
N ARG A 209 1.66 -8.04 27.37
CA ARG A 209 1.68 -6.59 27.11
C ARG A 209 3.07 -5.99 27.35
N ARG A 210 3.77 -6.43 28.41
CA ARG A 210 5.15 -5.99 28.67
C ARG A 210 6.11 -6.42 27.57
N THR A 211 5.93 -7.63 27.03
CA THR A 211 6.72 -8.13 25.89
C THR A 211 6.43 -7.33 24.64
N ALA A 212 5.16 -6.98 24.37
CA ALA A 212 4.78 -6.10 23.27
C ALA A 212 5.45 -4.73 23.39
N GLN A 213 5.45 -4.14 24.60
CA GLN A 213 6.12 -2.88 24.88
C GLN A 213 7.63 -2.94 24.60
N MET A 214 8.32 -4.01 25.00
CA MET A 214 9.76 -4.20 24.76
C MET A 214 10.14 -4.22 23.27
N VAL A 215 9.23 -4.66 22.39
CA VAL A 215 9.47 -4.77 20.94
C VAL A 215 8.78 -3.67 20.14
N SER A 216 8.24 -2.66 20.81
CA SER A 216 7.56 -1.51 20.21
C SER A 216 8.31 -0.22 20.52
N ILE A 217 8.15 0.80 19.66
CA ILE A 217 8.72 2.12 19.88
C ILE A 217 7.68 2.97 20.63
N ILE A 218 8.06 3.51 21.79
CA ILE A 218 7.19 4.39 22.58
C ILE A 218 6.87 5.64 21.77
N GLY A 219 5.58 5.92 21.56
CA GLY A 219 5.12 7.10 20.84
C GLY A 219 5.36 7.06 19.32
N HIS A 220 5.59 5.87 18.74
CA HIS A 220 5.92 5.71 17.32
C HIS A 220 4.93 6.41 16.36
N THR A 221 3.64 6.37 16.69
CA THR A 221 2.55 7.01 15.91
C THR A 221 2.66 8.53 15.82
N HIS A 222 3.39 9.15 16.76
CA HIS A 222 3.62 10.60 16.82
C HIS A 222 4.99 11.02 16.32
N MET A 223 5.90 10.06 16.10
CA MET A 223 7.21 10.36 15.54
C MET A 223 7.08 10.64 14.05
N LEU A 224 7.74 11.70 13.59
CA LEU A 224 7.73 12.10 12.18
C LEU A 224 9.16 12.09 11.65
N PRO A 225 9.40 11.44 10.49
CA PRO A 225 10.71 11.44 9.87
C PRO A 225 11.04 12.80 9.22
N ILE A 226 12.33 13.09 9.07
CA ILE A 226 12.77 14.12 8.13
C ILE A 226 12.87 13.47 6.75
N VAL A 227 12.25 14.08 5.75
CA VAL A 227 12.23 13.55 4.39
C VAL A 227 13.57 13.83 3.72
N GLU A 228 14.36 12.79 3.52
CA GLU A 228 15.64 12.86 2.81
C GLU A 228 15.49 12.43 1.35
N CYS A 229 16.18 13.14 0.45
CA CYS A 229 16.16 12.90 -0.99
C CYS A 229 17.18 11.82 -1.44
N PHE A 230 17.95 11.25 -0.52
CA PHE A 230 19.06 10.36 -0.85
C PHE A 230 18.63 8.91 -0.62
N GLY A 231 18.70 8.09 -1.66
CA GLY A 231 18.35 6.66 -1.69
C GLY A 231 19.18 5.73 -0.79
N TYR A 232 19.71 6.22 0.34
CA TYR A 232 20.34 5.44 1.40
C TYR A 232 19.32 4.67 2.27
N ALA A 233 18.04 4.76 1.91
CA ALA A 233 16.93 4.60 2.82
C ALA A 233 16.41 3.15 2.95
N ASP A 234 16.84 2.22 2.09
CA ASP A 234 16.28 0.84 2.10
C ASP A 234 16.51 0.10 3.43
N HIS A 235 17.61 0.37 4.13
CA HIS A 235 17.91 -0.24 5.44
C HIS A 235 17.45 0.60 6.63
N MET A 236 17.47 1.94 6.52
CA MET A 236 17.11 2.85 7.62
C MET A 236 15.61 3.13 7.72
N MET A 237 14.82 2.84 6.68
CA MET A 237 13.38 3.13 6.64
C MET A 237 12.47 2.02 7.13
N ASN A 238 13.00 0.90 7.65
CA ASN A 238 12.17 -0.21 8.11
C ASN A 238 11.16 0.21 9.20
N SER A 239 11.48 1.22 10.01
CA SER A 239 10.57 1.76 11.04
C SER A 239 9.34 2.45 10.44
N TRP A 240 9.46 3.02 9.23
CA TRP A 240 8.39 3.79 8.58
C TRP A 240 7.62 2.99 7.53
N LYS A 241 7.89 1.68 7.42
CA LYS A 241 7.19 0.82 6.47
C LYS A 241 5.76 0.57 6.93
N LEU A 242 4.84 0.74 5.99
CA LEU A 242 3.41 0.53 6.15
C LEU A 242 2.96 -0.59 5.22
N ASP A 243 1.97 -1.35 5.68
CA ASP A 243 1.27 -2.29 4.80
C ASP A 243 0.46 -1.51 3.76
N PRO A 244 0.66 -1.72 2.45
CA PRO A 244 -0.03 -0.98 1.40
C PRO A 244 -1.55 -1.13 1.38
N ASN A 245 -2.07 -2.21 1.98
CA ASN A 245 -3.51 -2.49 2.02
C ASN A 245 -4.19 -1.90 3.26
N THR A 246 -3.52 -1.95 4.42
CA THR A 246 -4.12 -1.56 5.70
C THR A 246 -3.58 -0.24 6.25
N LEU A 247 -2.52 0.33 5.68
CA LEU A 247 -1.80 1.50 6.22
C LEU A 247 -1.31 1.35 7.66
N ARG A 248 -1.15 0.11 8.15
CA ARG A 248 -0.68 -0.17 9.50
C ARG A 248 0.81 -0.46 9.50
N PHE A 249 1.45 -0.22 10.63
CA PHE A 249 2.82 -0.69 10.84
C PHE A 249 2.86 -2.23 10.82
N THR A 250 3.91 -2.77 10.21
CA THR A 250 4.13 -4.22 10.17
C THR A 250 4.93 -4.65 11.39
N PHE A 251 4.26 -5.17 12.43
CA PHE A 251 4.93 -5.72 13.60
C PHE A 251 5.20 -7.21 13.46
N LYS A 252 6.25 -7.68 14.15
CA LYS A 252 6.64 -9.09 14.14
C LYS A 252 5.92 -9.85 15.24
N GLY A 253 5.12 -10.83 14.84
CA GLY A 253 4.46 -11.75 15.76
C GLY A 253 3.10 -11.26 16.23
N SER A 254 2.37 -12.17 16.87
CA SER A 254 1.00 -11.92 17.35
C SER A 254 1.06 -11.56 18.83
N LEU A 255 1.43 -10.31 19.12
CA LEU A 255 1.48 -9.77 20.48
C LEU A 255 0.35 -8.74 20.67
N PRO A 256 -0.10 -8.52 21.92
CA PRO A 256 -1.11 -7.52 22.24
C PRO A 256 -0.48 -6.12 22.21
N TYR A 257 -0.23 -5.62 20.99
CA TYR A 257 0.23 -4.25 20.77
C TYR A 257 -0.83 -3.23 21.17
N ASP A 258 -0.37 -2.02 21.51
CA ASP A 258 -1.26 -0.89 21.79
C ASP A 258 -2.15 -0.59 20.58
N ALA A 259 -3.41 -0.21 20.83
CA ALA A 259 -4.41 0.00 19.79
C ALA A 259 -3.94 1.02 18.75
N ASP A 260 -3.33 2.13 19.19
CA ASP A 260 -2.81 3.20 18.34
C ASP A 260 -1.81 2.70 17.27
N LEU A 261 -1.00 1.68 17.60
CA LEU A 261 -0.03 1.08 16.68
C LEU A 261 -0.70 0.21 15.61
N LEU A 262 -1.87 -0.34 15.94
CA LEU A 262 -2.68 -1.17 15.07
C LEU A 262 -3.67 -0.35 14.22
N GLU A 263 -3.79 0.95 14.47
CA GLU A 263 -4.58 1.87 13.65
C GLU A 263 -3.88 2.26 12.35
N GLU A 264 -4.66 2.77 11.40
CA GLU A 264 -4.16 3.23 10.11
C GLU A 264 -3.35 4.53 10.26
N GLN A 265 -2.11 4.52 9.81
CA GLN A 265 -1.15 5.61 9.99
C GLN A 265 -1.30 6.69 8.91
N THR A 266 -2.52 7.21 8.75
CA THR A 266 -2.87 8.21 7.73
C THR A 266 -2.13 9.53 7.94
N LYS A 267 -1.97 9.97 9.19
CA LYS A 267 -1.26 11.21 9.55
C LYS A 267 0.21 11.19 9.11
N LEU A 268 0.89 10.06 9.34
CA LEU A 268 2.29 9.87 8.96
C LEU A 268 2.45 9.95 7.43
N LEU A 269 1.63 9.19 6.69
CA LEU A 269 1.68 9.19 5.23
C LEU A 269 1.38 10.58 4.66
N ARG A 270 0.37 11.27 5.22
CA ARG A 270 0.00 12.62 4.82
C ARG A 270 1.15 13.62 5.04
N TYR A 271 1.76 13.59 6.22
CA TYR A 271 2.91 14.45 6.53
C TYR A 271 4.07 14.24 5.56
N VAL A 272 4.41 12.99 5.21
CA VAL A 272 5.49 12.71 4.27
C VAL A 272 5.13 13.16 2.85
N LEU A 273 3.87 12.96 2.42
CA LEU A 273 3.39 13.42 1.11
C LEU A 273 3.43 14.94 0.96
N ASP A 274 3.21 15.69 2.05
CA ASP A 274 3.25 17.17 2.05
C ASP A 274 4.67 17.72 1.82
N GLN A 275 5.71 16.94 2.08
CA GLN A 275 7.10 17.40 1.92
C GLN A 275 7.57 17.30 0.46
N PRO A 276 8.40 18.26 -0.02
CA PRO A 276 9.01 18.19 -1.34
C PRO A 276 9.96 16.99 -1.47
N TYR A 277 10.12 16.47 -2.68
CA TYR A 277 10.99 15.33 -3.00
C TYR A 277 10.70 14.01 -2.24
N SER A 278 9.53 13.88 -1.60
CA SER A 278 9.14 12.68 -0.83
C SER A 278 8.81 11.43 -1.67
N LYS A 279 8.81 11.53 -3.00
CA LYS A 279 8.37 10.46 -3.93
C LYS A 279 9.06 9.12 -3.68
N GLU A 280 10.37 9.13 -3.52
CA GLU A 280 11.15 7.91 -3.26
C GLU A 280 10.85 7.35 -1.87
N MET A 281 10.80 8.22 -0.86
CA MET A 281 10.47 7.85 0.50
C MET A 281 9.09 7.20 0.61
N VAL A 282 8.06 7.80 0.00
CA VAL A 282 6.70 7.23 -0.05
C VAL A 282 6.71 5.87 -0.76
N SER A 283 7.48 5.74 -1.83
CA SER A 283 7.61 4.46 -2.55
C SER A 283 8.21 3.38 -1.66
N VAL A 284 9.23 3.69 -0.84
CA VAL A 284 9.83 2.75 0.12
C VAL A 284 8.87 2.44 1.28
N MET A 285 8.22 3.45 1.86
CA MET A 285 7.26 3.27 2.96
C MET A 285 6.10 2.35 2.57
N MET A 286 5.60 2.50 1.35
CA MET A 286 4.48 1.74 0.80
C MET A 286 4.92 0.52 -0.01
N CYS A 287 6.19 0.11 0.09
CA CYS A 287 6.77 -1.04 -0.63
C CYS A 287 6.49 -1.05 -2.15
N LEU A 288 6.39 0.13 -2.77
CA LEU A 288 6.10 0.32 -4.18
C LEU A 288 7.36 0.15 -5.02
N GLN A 289 7.35 -0.84 -5.92
CA GLN A 289 8.46 -1.09 -6.83
C GLN A 289 8.16 -0.53 -8.22
N LYS A 290 9.12 0.14 -8.87
CA LYS A 290 8.94 0.73 -10.23
C LYS A 290 8.62 -0.30 -11.31
N GLN A 291 8.93 -1.58 -11.07
CA GLN A 291 8.77 -2.66 -12.04
C GLN A 291 7.42 -3.39 -11.93
N GLN A 292 6.72 -3.27 -10.81
CA GLN A 292 5.45 -3.96 -10.57
C GLN A 292 4.29 -2.97 -10.58
N LYS A 293 3.28 -3.27 -11.40
CA LYS A 293 2.02 -2.53 -11.38
C LYS A 293 1.26 -2.90 -10.11
N GLN A 294 1.44 -2.10 -9.07
CA GLN A 294 0.78 -2.29 -7.79
C GLN A 294 -0.06 -1.07 -7.48
N ARG A 295 -1.38 -1.27 -7.42
CA ARG A 295 -2.31 -0.20 -7.14
C ARG A 295 -2.50 -0.04 -5.64
N CYS A 296 -2.33 1.17 -5.13
CA CYS A 296 -2.48 1.46 -3.70
C CYS A 296 -3.68 2.38 -3.46
N HIS A 297 -4.78 1.79 -2.98
CA HIS A 297 -6.03 2.51 -2.68
C HIS A 297 -5.86 3.54 -1.57
N ALA A 298 -5.08 3.17 -0.54
CA ALA A 298 -4.71 4.04 0.56
C ALA A 298 -4.01 5.33 0.08
N LEU A 299 -3.06 5.20 -0.85
CA LEU A 299 -2.36 6.34 -1.45
C LEU A 299 -3.31 7.17 -2.33
N GLU A 300 -4.21 6.53 -3.10
CA GLU A 300 -5.25 7.23 -3.86
C GLU A 300 -6.09 8.13 -2.95
N GLU A 301 -6.55 7.61 -1.81
CA GLU A 301 -7.37 8.36 -0.88
C GLU A 301 -6.62 9.52 -0.20
N GLN A 302 -5.38 9.29 0.25
CA GLN A 302 -4.61 10.35 0.91
C GLN A 302 -4.27 11.50 -0.04
N LEU A 303 -3.95 11.22 -1.30
CA LEU A 303 -3.74 12.28 -2.31
C LEU A 303 -5.01 13.10 -2.56
N VAL A 304 -6.19 12.46 -2.60
CA VAL A 304 -7.47 13.16 -2.72
C VAL A 304 -7.71 14.05 -1.50
N ASN A 305 -7.43 13.56 -0.29
CA ASN A 305 -7.54 14.34 0.95
C ASN A 305 -6.61 15.56 0.95
N LEU A 306 -5.39 15.42 0.43
CA LEU A 306 -4.44 16.53 0.30
C LEU A 306 -4.93 17.60 -0.68
N ILE A 307 -5.46 17.20 -1.83
CA ILE A 307 -6.05 18.14 -2.80
C ILE A 307 -7.23 18.91 -2.17
N ILE A 308 -8.10 18.22 -1.43
CA ILE A 308 -9.22 18.87 -0.73
C ILE A 308 -8.70 19.84 0.33
N SER A 309 -7.68 19.44 1.10
CA SER A 309 -7.05 20.33 2.07
C SER A 309 -6.45 21.57 1.42
N ALA A 310 -5.84 21.44 0.25
CA ALA A 310 -5.33 22.58 -0.50
C ALA A 310 -6.46 23.51 -0.99
N MET A 311 -7.61 22.95 -1.38
CA MET A 311 -8.81 23.74 -1.69
C MET A 311 -9.34 24.48 -0.46
N GLU A 312 -9.39 23.82 0.70
CA GLU A 312 -9.82 24.42 1.97
C GLU A 312 -8.89 25.56 2.40
N MET A 313 -7.57 25.37 2.30
CA MET A 313 -6.58 26.42 2.57
C MET A 313 -6.75 27.64 1.64
N THR A 314 -7.07 27.37 0.36
CA THR A 314 -7.31 28.44 -0.61
C THR A 314 -8.59 29.23 -0.29
N GLU A 315 -9.61 28.58 0.28
CA GLU A 315 -10.85 29.24 0.74
C GLU A 315 -10.64 30.07 2.00
N SER A 316 -9.90 29.54 2.99
CA SER A 316 -9.71 30.16 4.30
C SER A 316 -8.86 31.43 4.25
N ASN A 317 -7.83 31.47 3.40
CA ASN A 317 -6.89 32.59 3.37
C ASN A 317 -7.56 33.93 3.02
N ASP A 318 -8.60 33.91 2.18
CA ASP A 318 -9.35 35.11 1.79
C ASP A 318 -10.22 35.69 2.94
N SER A 319 -10.62 34.87 3.91
CA SER A 319 -11.44 35.32 5.05
C SER A 319 -10.66 36.20 6.04
N MET A 320 -9.33 36.07 6.08
CA MET A 320 -8.43 36.98 6.82
C MET A 320 -8.03 38.24 6.03
N MET A 321 -8.31 38.29 4.72
CA MET A 321 -7.86 39.36 3.80
C MET A 321 -8.62 40.69 3.91
N GLY A 322 -9.56 40.82 4.84
CA GLY A 322 -10.22 42.09 5.13
C GLY A 322 -9.37 43.13 5.89
N SER A 323 -8.11 42.84 6.26
CA SER A 323 -7.41 43.64 7.29
C SER A 323 -5.92 43.94 7.13
N SER A 324 -5.24 43.71 5.99
CA SER A 324 -3.89 44.28 5.81
C SER A 324 -3.46 44.48 4.36
N PHE A 325 -2.91 45.65 4.06
CA PHE A 325 -2.70 46.17 2.70
C PHE A 325 -1.37 45.75 2.05
N ASN A 326 -0.49 44.99 2.71
CA ASN A 326 0.89 44.70 2.23
C ASN A 326 1.32 43.22 2.28
N VAL A 327 0.42 42.26 2.49
CA VAL A 327 0.76 40.80 2.59
C VAL A 327 0.49 40.04 1.27
N TYR A 328 0.03 40.74 0.23
CA TYR A 328 -0.55 40.15 -0.99
C TYR A 328 0.38 39.25 -1.83
N GLU A 329 1.70 39.45 -1.83
CA GLU A 329 2.61 38.69 -2.71
C GLU A 329 3.21 37.44 -2.06
N GLU A 330 3.59 37.49 -0.78
CA GLU A 330 4.25 36.35 -0.10
C GLU A 330 3.27 35.21 0.23
N GLN A 331 2.04 35.50 0.65
CA GLN A 331 1.05 34.46 1.01
C GLN A 331 0.44 33.75 -0.21
N ASN A 332 0.30 34.44 -1.35
CA ASN A 332 -0.12 33.79 -2.60
C ASN A 332 0.93 32.79 -3.09
N SER A 333 2.23 33.09 -2.91
CA SER A 333 3.33 32.21 -3.31
C SER A 333 3.34 30.87 -2.57
N MET A 334 2.99 30.87 -1.27
CA MET A 334 2.93 29.66 -0.43
C MET A 334 1.82 28.71 -0.89
N ASN A 335 0.62 29.23 -1.20
CA ASN A 335 -0.47 28.39 -1.72
C ASN A 335 -0.13 27.83 -3.11
N GLU A 336 0.48 28.64 -3.98
CA GLU A 336 0.88 28.19 -5.30
C GLU A 336 1.90 27.05 -5.26
N TRP A 337 2.84 27.08 -4.30
CA TRP A 337 3.80 26.00 -4.08
C TRP A 337 3.14 24.67 -3.74
N VAL A 338 2.12 24.67 -2.86
CA VAL A 338 1.36 23.47 -2.51
C VAL A 338 0.71 22.87 -3.76
N TRP A 339 0.10 23.70 -4.62
CA TRP A 339 -0.50 23.25 -5.87
C TRP A 339 0.53 22.69 -6.87
N LEU A 340 1.71 23.31 -6.99
CA LEU A 340 2.80 22.81 -7.84
C LEU A 340 3.35 21.47 -7.33
N HIS A 341 3.53 21.35 -6.02
CA HIS A 341 3.96 20.11 -5.37
C HIS A 341 2.97 18.97 -5.62
N LEU A 342 1.67 19.20 -5.35
CA LEU A 342 0.62 18.22 -5.61
C LEU A 342 0.54 17.82 -7.08
N SER A 343 0.75 18.77 -7.99
CA SER A 343 0.84 18.49 -9.43
C SER A 343 1.95 17.48 -9.72
N SER A 344 3.18 17.75 -9.25
CA SER A 344 4.34 16.89 -9.51
C SER A 344 4.20 15.50 -8.85
N GLN A 345 3.60 15.43 -7.66
CA GLN A 345 3.29 14.16 -6.97
C GLN A 345 2.26 13.33 -7.73
N LEU A 346 1.14 13.94 -8.12
CA LEU A 346 0.07 13.26 -8.86
C LEU A 346 0.61 12.68 -10.18
N ILE A 347 1.37 13.47 -10.95
CA ILE A 347 1.95 13.00 -12.21
C ILE A 347 2.83 11.77 -11.97
N TYR A 348 3.70 11.81 -10.96
CA TYR A 348 4.61 10.70 -10.65
C TYR A 348 3.85 9.41 -10.35
N PHE A 349 2.92 9.45 -9.39
CA PHE A 349 2.23 8.23 -8.96
C PHE A 349 1.27 7.68 -10.03
N VAL A 350 0.63 8.53 -10.84
CA VAL A 350 -0.21 8.04 -11.95
C VAL A 350 0.66 7.48 -13.08
N LEU A 351 1.79 8.12 -13.41
CA LEU A 351 2.68 7.68 -14.49
C LEU A 351 3.25 6.27 -14.23
N PHE A 352 3.63 5.98 -12.99
CA PHE A 352 4.08 4.64 -12.56
C PHE A 352 2.93 3.67 -12.23
N GLN A 353 1.68 4.06 -12.48
CA GLN A 353 0.47 3.24 -12.30
C GLN A 353 0.23 2.78 -10.84
N TYR A 354 0.75 3.52 -9.86
CA TYR A 354 0.47 3.28 -8.44
C TYR A 354 -0.94 3.73 -8.05
N ILE A 355 -1.44 4.74 -8.75
CA ILE A 355 -2.78 5.30 -8.60
C ILE A 355 -3.46 5.44 -9.96
N SER A 356 -4.79 5.47 -9.97
CA SER A 356 -5.58 5.68 -11.18
C SER A 356 -6.22 7.05 -11.23
N PHE A 357 -5.94 7.77 -12.32
CA PHE A 357 -6.55 9.08 -12.59
C PHE A 357 -8.09 9.06 -12.53
N SER A 358 -8.74 8.09 -13.17
CA SER A 358 -10.20 7.98 -13.21
C SER A 358 -10.83 7.90 -11.81
N ARG A 359 -10.19 7.15 -10.90
CA ARG A 359 -10.67 7.05 -9.50
C ARG A 359 -10.36 8.29 -8.68
N ILE A 360 -9.17 8.88 -8.83
CA ILE A 360 -8.84 10.16 -8.18
C ILE A 360 -9.92 11.21 -8.52
N VAL A 361 -10.27 11.35 -9.80
CA VAL A 361 -11.29 12.30 -10.25
C VAL A 361 -12.69 11.97 -9.71
N THR A 362 -13.06 10.69 -9.68
CA THR A 362 -14.35 10.25 -9.14
C THR A 362 -14.45 10.46 -7.63
N ALA A 363 -13.40 10.12 -6.88
CA ALA A 363 -13.34 10.35 -5.43
C ALA A 363 -13.30 11.84 -5.07
N LEU A 364 -12.61 12.66 -5.88
CA LEU A 364 -12.67 14.12 -5.76
C LEU A 364 -14.09 14.63 -5.96
N TYR A 365 -14.81 14.16 -6.98
CA TYR A 365 -16.21 14.51 -7.20
C TYR A 365 -17.10 14.12 -6.01
N GLU A 366 -16.96 12.91 -5.48
CA GLU A 366 -17.75 12.44 -4.33
C GLU A 366 -17.49 13.26 -3.05
N LYS A 367 -16.24 13.66 -2.79
CA LYS A 367 -15.90 14.48 -1.62
C LYS A 367 -16.24 15.96 -1.82
N LEU A 368 -16.03 16.51 -3.02
CA LEU A 368 -16.34 17.92 -3.35
C LEU A 368 -17.84 18.16 -3.52
N SER A 369 -18.62 17.19 -4.00
CA SER A 369 -20.09 17.34 -4.06
C SER A 369 -20.73 17.58 -2.69
N LYS A 370 -20.04 17.20 -1.60
CA LYS A 370 -20.46 17.42 -0.21
C LYS A 370 -19.91 18.73 0.39
N LYS A 371 -18.97 19.41 -0.28
CA LYS A 371 -18.26 20.60 0.20
C LYS A 371 -18.28 21.70 -0.86
N GLU A 372 -18.87 22.85 -0.56
CA GLU A 372 -18.94 23.97 -1.52
C GLU A 372 -17.61 24.74 -1.64
N LEU A 373 -16.56 24.08 -2.13
CA LEU A 373 -15.24 24.68 -2.36
C LEU A 373 -15.08 25.07 -3.83
N ARG A 374 -14.98 26.36 -4.14
CA ARG A 374 -14.97 26.86 -5.53
C ARG A 374 -13.77 27.73 -5.89
N LYS A 375 -13.10 28.39 -4.95
CA LYS A 375 -11.96 29.27 -5.23
C LYS A 375 -10.75 28.53 -5.78
N GLY A 376 -10.46 27.32 -5.28
CA GLY A 376 -9.37 26.47 -5.74
C GLY A 376 -9.62 25.74 -7.07
N ARG A 377 -10.75 25.97 -7.76
CA ARG A 377 -11.16 25.16 -8.93
C ARG A 377 -10.22 25.28 -10.12
N ASP A 378 -9.66 26.46 -10.36
CA ASP A 378 -8.77 26.71 -11.51
C ASP A 378 -7.43 26.01 -11.29
N GLN A 379 -6.94 26.02 -10.04
CA GLN A 379 -5.73 25.30 -9.62
C GLN A 379 -5.91 23.78 -9.70
N LEU A 380 -7.08 23.27 -9.28
CA LEU A 380 -7.42 21.87 -9.45
C LEU A 380 -7.45 21.47 -10.92
N MET A 381 -8.12 22.25 -11.77
CA MET A 381 -8.14 22.01 -13.22
C MET A 381 -6.74 22.10 -13.83
N TRP A 382 -5.89 23.00 -13.34
CA TRP A 382 -4.49 23.06 -13.75
C TRP A 382 -3.74 21.76 -13.46
N ILE A 383 -3.82 21.22 -12.22
CA ILE A 383 -3.22 19.93 -11.87
C ILE A 383 -3.71 18.81 -12.80
N LEU A 384 -5.03 18.73 -13.02
CA LEU A 384 -5.61 17.70 -13.89
C LEU A 384 -5.12 17.87 -15.34
N LEU A 385 -5.02 19.10 -15.84
CA LEU A 385 -4.51 19.39 -17.18
C LEU A 385 -3.08 18.89 -17.36
N GLN A 386 -2.21 19.05 -16.36
CA GLN A 386 -0.82 18.59 -16.44
C GLN A 386 -0.73 17.10 -16.76
N PHE A 387 -1.56 16.30 -16.10
CA PHE A 387 -1.62 14.86 -16.37
C PHE A 387 -2.33 14.53 -17.70
N ILE A 388 -3.48 15.16 -17.97
CA ILE A 388 -4.26 14.90 -19.19
C ILE A 388 -3.42 15.20 -20.43
N SER A 389 -2.82 16.40 -20.51
CA SER A 389 -2.04 16.82 -21.68
C SER A 389 -0.87 15.87 -21.97
N GLY A 390 -0.17 15.40 -20.93
CA GLY A 390 0.99 14.50 -21.06
C GLY A 390 0.65 13.04 -21.37
N SER A 391 -0.54 12.56 -20.99
CA SER A 391 -0.86 11.12 -20.99
C SER A 391 -2.02 10.72 -21.89
N ILE A 392 -2.81 11.68 -22.39
CA ILE A 392 -4.03 11.40 -23.17
C ILE A 392 -3.76 10.66 -24.48
N GLN A 393 -2.59 10.84 -25.10
CA GLN A 393 -2.28 10.14 -26.34
C GLN A 393 -2.14 8.62 -26.13
N LYS A 394 -1.55 8.18 -25.02
CA LYS A 394 -1.23 6.78 -24.72
C LYS A 394 -2.35 6.02 -24.01
N ASN A 395 -3.30 6.73 -23.41
CA ASN A 395 -4.37 6.15 -22.61
C ASN A 395 -5.73 6.24 -23.33
N PRO A 396 -6.67 5.31 -23.06
CA PRO A 396 -8.01 5.36 -23.63
C PRO A 396 -8.79 6.55 -23.07
N ILE A 397 -9.70 7.13 -23.87
CA ILE A 397 -10.49 8.29 -23.44
C ILE A 397 -11.38 8.01 -22.22
N ALA A 398 -11.83 6.76 -22.05
CA ALA A 398 -12.68 6.32 -20.95
C ALA A 398 -12.10 6.68 -19.56
N ASN A 399 -10.77 6.67 -19.43
CA ASN A 399 -10.08 7.01 -18.17
C ASN A 399 -10.24 8.49 -17.77
N PHE A 400 -10.55 9.36 -18.73
CA PHE A 400 -10.63 10.81 -18.51
C PHE A 400 -12.07 11.33 -18.48
N LEU A 401 -13.06 10.53 -18.88
CA LEU A 401 -14.47 10.91 -18.88
C LEU A 401 -15.00 11.40 -17.51
N PRO A 402 -14.56 10.88 -16.34
CA PRO A 402 -15.02 11.41 -15.05
C PRO A 402 -14.74 12.91 -14.87
N THR A 403 -13.76 13.49 -15.58
CA THR A 403 -13.45 14.93 -15.55
C THR A 403 -14.67 15.76 -15.96
N PHE A 404 -15.54 15.19 -16.81
CA PHE A 404 -16.77 15.85 -17.23
C PHE A 404 -17.72 16.16 -16.07
N LYS A 405 -17.80 15.28 -15.06
CA LYS A 405 -18.61 15.50 -13.86
C LYS A 405 -18.06 16.64 -12.99
N LEU A 406 -16.73 16.80 -12.96
CA LEU A 406 -16.11 17.93 -12.25
C LEU A 406 -16.40 19.27 -12.93
N PHE A 407 -16.55 19.33 -14.26
CA PHE A 407 -16.98 20.57 -14.92
C PHE A 407 -18.37 20.99 -14.46
N ASP A 408 -19.33 20.05 -14.41
CA ASP A 408 -20.70 20.37 -13.96
C ASP A 408 -20.73 20.86 -12.51
N LEU A 409 -19.89 20.26 -11.66
CA LEU A 409 -19.84 20.61 -10.24
C LEU A 409 -19.16 21.95 -9.98
N LEU A 410 -18.00 22.20 -10.61
CA LEU A 410 -17.14 23.34 -10.30
C LEU A 410 -17.44 24.58 -11.13
N TYR A 411 -18.12 24.43 -12.28
CA TYR A 411 -18.48 25.52 -13.18
C TYR A 411 -19.99 25.53 -13.50
N PRO A 412 -20.86 25.75 -12.49
CA PRO A 412 -22.31 25.76 -12.67
C PRO A 412 -22.85 27.06 -13.32
N GLU A 413 -21.99 28.01 -13.68
CA GLU A 413 -22.39 29.31 -14.18
C GLU A 413 -23.18 29.22 -15.50
N LYS A 414 -24.29 29.97 -15.56
CA LYS A 414 -25.15 30.09 -16.75
C LYS A 414 -24.69 31.18 -17.70
N GLU A 415 -23.76 32.03 -17.27
CA GLU A 415 -23.15 33.08 -18.08
C GLU A 415 -21.68 32.74 -18.36
N PRO A 416 -21.14 33.16 -19.51
CA PRO A 416 -19.76 32.85 -19.87
C PRO A 416 -18.79 33.65 -18.99
N LEU A 417 -17.74 32.97 -18.52
CA LEU A 417 -16.72 33.58 -17.66
C LEU A 417 -15.96 34.69 -18.38
N LYS A 418 -15.46 35.65 -17.62
CA LYS A 418 -14.61 36.72 -18.13
C LYS A 418 -13.27 36.16 -18.62
N LEU A 419 -12.67 36.83 -19.60
CA LEU A 419 -11.34 36.47 -20.08
C LEU A 419 -10.28 36.87 -19.04
N PRO A 420 -9.35 35.96 -18.69
CA PRO A 420 -8.23 36.29 -17.82
C PRO A 420 -7.22 37.21 -18.53
N ASP A 421 -6.51 38.01 -17.73
CA ASP A 421 -5.39 38.82 -18.21
C ASP A 421 -4.21 37.92 -18.59
N CYS A 422 -3.90 37.91 -19.88
CA CYS A 422 -2.84 37.08 -20.46
C CYS A 422 -1.41 37.59 -20.17
N THR A 423 -1.25 38.68 -19.42
CA THR A 423 0.08 39.16 -18.97
C THR A 423 0.51 38.58 -17.63
N LYS A 424 -0.39 37.93 -16.88
CA LYS A 424 -0.11 37.34 -15.56
C LYS A 424 -0.16 35.80 -15.61
N SER A 425 0.92 35.16 -15.17
CA SER A 425 1.04 33.68 -15.13
C SER A 425 0.00 33.01 -14.24
N SER A 426 -0.32 33.58 -13.07
CA SER A 426 -1.29 33.01 -12.13
C SER A 426 -2.70 32.93 -12.73
N LEU A 427 -3.10 33.96 -13.48
CA LEU A 427 -4.40 34.03 -14.14
C LEU A 427 -4.51 33.13 -15.38
N LEU A 428 -3.38 32.69 -15.95
CA LEU A 428 -3.36 31.73 -17.05
C LEU A 428 -4.02 30.39 -16.66
N ARG A 429 -3.94 30.01 -15.36
CA ARG A 429 -4.54 28.77 -14.84
C ARG A 429 -6.07 28.75 -14.97
N GLN A 430 -6.73 29.91 -15.09
CA GLN A 430 -8.17 30.01 -15.36
C GLN A 430 -8.55 29.47 -16.75
N MET A 431 -7.58 29.37 -17.68
CA MET A 431 -7.79 28.73 -18.98
C MET A 431 -7.60 27.21 -18.96
N ALA A 432 -7.15 26.63 -17.84
CA ALA A 432 -6.99 25.18 -17.71
C ALA A 432 -8.24 24.35 -18.07
N PRO A 433 -9.46 24.69 -17.60
CA PRO A 433 -10.66 23.92 -17.92
C PRO A 433 -10.94 23.85 -19.43
N ILE A 434 -10.76 24.95 -20.17
CA ILE A 434 -10.98 24.94 -21.62
C ILE A 434 -9.87 24.16 -22.36
N CYS A 435 -8.63 24.23 -21.89
CA CYS A 435 -7.53 23.41 -22.42
C CYS A 435 -7.83 21.91 -22.26
N ILE A 436 -8.33 21.48 -21.09
CA ILE A 436 -8.76 20.09 -20.87
C ILE A 436 -9.86 19.71 -21.86
N TRP A 437 -10.88 20.56 -22.02
CA TRP A 437 -11.98 20.30 -22.94
C TRP A 437 -11.49 20.06 -24.37
N ILE A 438 -10.59 20.90 -24.88
CA ILE A 438 -10.00 20.76 -26.22
C ILE A 438 -9.26 19.41 -26.37
N HIS A 439 -8.49 18.99 -25.37
CA HIS A 439 -7.79 17.70 -25.37
C HIS A 439 -8.78 16.52 -25.44
N LEU A 440 -9.80 16.53 -24.58
CA LEU A 440 -10.81 15.47 -24.52
C LEU A 440 -11.60 15.37 -25.82
N MET A 441 -12.08 16.49 -26.36
CA MET A 441 -12.84 16.51 -27.61
C MET A 441 -12.00 16.07 -28.81
N LYS A 442 -10.72 16.45 -28.85
CA LYS A 442 -9.81 15.96 -29.89
C LYS A 442 -9.63 14.45 -29.81
N LYS A 443 -9.34 13.92 -28.62
CA LYS A 443 -9.16 12.47 -28.41
C LYS A 443 -10.44 11.69 -28.74
N ALA A 444 -11.62 12.23 -28.41
CA ALA A 444 -12.91 11.61 -28.72
C ALA A 444 -13.12 11.46 -30.22
N ARG A 445 -12.80 12.51 -30.99
CA ARG A 445 -12.84 12.49 -32.46
C ARG A 445 -11.86 11.47 -33.03
N LEU A 446 -10.65 11.38 -32.49
CA LEU A 446 -9.63 10.41 -32.93
C LEU A 446 -10.04 8.95 -32.66
N GLU A 447 -10.73 8.69 -31.54
CA GLU A 447 -11.22 7.36 -31.17
C GLU A 447 -12.64 7.05 -31.71
N ASN A 448 -13.20 7.90 -32.58
CA ASN A 448 -14.56 7.80 -33.11
C ASN A 448 -15.64 7.60 -32.04
N MET A 449 -15.44 8.15 -30.83
CA MET A 449 -16.44 8.13 -29.77
C MET A 449 -17.36 9.34 -29.91
N ASN A 450 -18.65 9.09 -30.14
CA ASN A 450 -19.68 10.13 -30.19
C ASN A 450 -20.01 10.63 -28.78
N ILE A 451 -19.20 11.58 -28.28
CA ILE A 451 -19.52 12.31 -27.06
C ILE A 451 -20.46 13.46 -27.44
N ASN A 452 -21.78 13.23 -27.31
CA ASN A 452 -22.83 14.22 -27.59
C ASN A 452 -22.93 15.33 -26.51
N ARG A 453 -21.81 15.73 -25.89
CA ARG A 453 -21.81 16.74 -24.83
C ARG A 453 -21.49 18.13 -25.41
N PRO A 454 -22.36 19.13 -25.24
CA PRO A 454 -22.09 20.49 -25.69
C PRO A 454 -21.01 21.16 -24.83
N LEU A 455 -20.33 22.16 -25.41
CA LEU A 455 -19.39 23.02 -24.68
C LEU A 455 -20.11 23.69 -23.49
N PRO A 456 -19.57 23.63 -22.26
CA PRO A 456 -20.14 24.35 -21.12
C PRO A 456 -20.21 25.86 -21.38
N ILE A 457 -21.37 26.47 -21.08
CA ILE A 457 -21.63 27.89 -21.36
C ILE A 457 -20.60 28.78 -20.65
N ALA A 458 -20.24 28.43 -19.42
CA ALA A 458 -19.20 29.09 -18.63
C ALA A 458 -17.87 29.25 -19.39
N LEU A 459 -17.51 28.31 -20.25
CA LEU A 459 -16.22 28.28 -20.97
C LEU A 459 -16.30 28.84 -22.40
N LYS A 460 -17.46 29.34 -22.83
CA LYS A 460 -17.67 29.77 -24.22
C LYS A 460 -16.72 30.89 -24.64
N ASN A 461 -16.61 31.96 -23.84
CA ASN A 461 -15.72 33.09 -24.12
C ASN A 461 -14.25 32.64 -24.22
N HIS A 462 -13.83 31.72 -23.35
CA HIS A 462 -12.46 31.17 -23.34
C HIS A 462 -12.20 30.36 -24.61
N HIS A 463 -13.19 29.59 -25.07
CA HIS A 463 -13.09 28.83 -26.32
C HIS A 463 -12.98 29.76 -27.53
N ASP A 464 -13.87 30.74 -27.65
CA ASP A 464 -13.92 31.66 -28.78
C ASP A 464 -12.61 32.47 -28.88
N PHE A 465 -12.05 32.87 -27.73
CA PHE A 465 -10.74 33.52 -27.65
C PHE A 465 -9.59 32.63 -28.15
N LEU A 466 -9.54 31.36 -27.73
CA LEU A 466 -8.52 30.42 -28.21
C LEU A 466 -8.64 30.14 -29.71
N GLN A 467 -9.86 30.03 -30.23
CA GLN A 467 -10.09 29.87 -31.67
C GLN A 467 -9.58 31.08 -32.45
N HIS A 468 -9.86 32.29 -31.98
CA HIS A 468 -9.36 33.53 -32.60
C HIS A 468 -7.82 33.60 -32.62
N LEU A 469 -7.16 33.13 -31.56
CA LEU A 469 -5.70 33.10 -31.47
C LEU A 469 -5.05 32.11 -32.46
N VAL A 470 -5.74 31.04 -32.83
CA VAL A 470 -5.24 29.99 -33.74
C VAL A 470 -5.57 30.29 -35.21
N MET A 471 -6.38 31.31 -35.49
CA MET A 471 -6.63 31.73 -36.86
C MET A 471 -5.32 32.07 -37.60
N PRO A 472 -5.15 31.66 -38.87
CA PRO A 472 -3.88 31.79 -39.60
C PRO A 472 -3.32 33.22 -39.62
N ASN A 473 -4.20 34.22 -39.76
CA ASN A 473 -3.84 35.64 -39.80
C ASN A 473 -3.27 36.12 -38.45
N THR A 474 -3.91 35.72 -37.35
CA THR A 474 -3.48 36.06 -35.98
C THR A 474 -2.18 35.35 -35.62
N MET A 475 -2.04 34.07 -35.98
CA MET A 475 -0.79 33.31 -35.75
C MET A 475 0.40 33.85 -36.54
N MET A 476 0.17 34.51 -37.69
CA MET A 476 1.24 35.16 -38.46
C MET A 476 1.78 36.43 -37.81
N SER A 477 0.95 37.17 -37.08
CA SER A 477 1.36 38.41 -36.41
C SER A 477 1.91 38.19 -34.99
N MET A 478 1.85 36.95 -34.47
CA MET A 478 2.31 36.65 -33.12
C MET A 478 3.85 36.61 -33.04
N SER A 479 4.42 37.53 -32.26
CA SER A 479 5.82 37.52 -31.85
C SER A 479 5.95 37.29 -30.35
N LEU A 480 7.11 36.80 -29.89
CA LEU A 480 7.41 36.69 -28.46
C LEU A 480 7.41 38.10 -27.83
N GLY A 481 6.38 38.40 -27.04
CA GLY A 481 6.24 39.64 -26.27
C GLY A 481 6.09 39.35 -24.77
N ASN A 482 5.76 40.35 -23.96
CA ASN A 482 5.56 40.21 -22.51
C ASN A 482 4.27 39.44 -22.11
N ASP A 483 3.64 38.70 -23.03
CA ASP A 483 2.38 38.02 -22.79
C ASP A 483 2.50 36.49 -22.88
N PHE A 484 1.57 35.80 -22.22
CA PHE A 484 1.52 34.34 -22.12
C PHE A 484 0.66 33.71 -23.23
N ARG A 485 0.35 34.43 -24.32
CA ARG A 485 -0.55 33.93 -25.37
C ARG A 485 0.03 32.74 -26.13
N ILE A 486 1.33 32.76 -26.43
CA ILE A 486 2.01 31.63 -27.09
C ILE A 486 1.96 30.39 -26.18
N ILE A 487 2.24 30.58 -24.88
CA ILE A 487 2.23 29.51 -23.87
C ILE A 487 0.82 28.92 -23.75
N LEU A 488 -0.21 29.77 -23.79
CA LEU A 488 -1.61 29.33 -23.78
C LEU A 488 -1.94 28.41 -24.97
N ILE A 489 -1.55 28.79 -26.19
CA ILE A 489 -1.76 27.97 -27.38
C ILE A 489 -0.99 26.65 -27.26
N CYS A 490 0.26 26.71 -26.80
CA CYS A 490 1.06 25.51 -26.52
C CYS A 490 0.37 24.59 -25.54
N ASN A 491 -0.31 25.11 -24.51
CA ASN A 491 -1.00 24.32 -23.50
C ASN A 491 -2.34 23.75 -23.99
N ALA A 492 -3.09 24.50 -24.79
CA ALA A 492 -4.41 24.10 -25.29
C ALA A 492 -4.31 23.08 -26.44
N TYR A 493 -3.32 23.23 -27.31
CA TYR A 493 -3.19 22.46 -28.55
C TYR A 493 -1.96 21.56 -28.57
N SER A 494 -1.36 21.23 -27.42
CA SER A 494 -0.12 20.44 -27.33
C SER A 494 -0.18 19.09 -28.07
N THR A 495 -1.37 18.48 -28.11
CA THR A 495 -1.63 17.21 -28.80
C THR A 495 -2.08 17.40 -30.26
N ASN A 496 -2.10 18.63 -30.76
CA ASN A 496 -2.47 18.97 -32.14
C ASN A 496 -1.32 19.50 -32.98
N GLN A 497 -0.70 18.60 -33.75
CA GLN A 497 0.48 18.89 -34.58
C GLN A 497 0.28 20.10 -35.52
N GLU A 498 -0.91 20.28 -36.09
CA GLU A 498 -1.23 21.40 -36.99
C GLU A 498 -1.12 22.76 -36.30
N TYR A 499 -1.65 22.88 -35.08
CA TYR A 499 -1.67 24.14 -34.32
C TYR A 499 -0.52 24.27 -33.32
N PHE A 500 0.20 23.19 -33.04
CA PHE A 500 1.26 23.15 -32.03
C PHE A 500 2.65 23.45 -32.59
N SER A 501 2.94 22.97 -33.81
CA SER A 501 4.28 23.05 -34.42
C SER A 501 4.78 24.49 -34.49
N ARG A 502 3.92 25.42 -34.94
CA ARG A 502 4.28 26.82 -35.12
C ARG A 502 4.58 27.57 -33.80
N PRO A 503 3.69 27.59 -32.79
CA PRO A 503 3.99 28.18 -31.48
C PRO A 503 5.26 27.61 -30.83
N MET A 504 5.45 26.29 -30.95
CA MET A 504 6.64 25.63 -30.40
C MET A 504 7.92 26.08 -31.11
N ASN A 505 7.90 26.20 -32.44
CA ASN A 505 9.04 26.70 -33.20
C ASN A 505 9.38 28.16 -32.84
N ILE A 506 8.39 29.02 -32.60
CA ILE A 506 8.63 30.41 -32.15
C ILE A 506 9.38 30.42 -30.80
N LEU A 507 9.00 29.55 -29.86
CA LEU A 507 9.71 29.42 -28.58
C LEU A 507 11.15 28.91 -28.77
N THR A 508 11.36 27.91 -29.62
CA THR A 508 12.70 27.37 -29.90
C THR A 508 13.59 28.36 -30.66
N GLU A 509 13.05 29.09 -31.63
CA GLU A 509 13.79 30.11 -32.39
C GLU A 509 14.23 31.29 -31.52
N ALA A 510 13.40 31.66 -30.53
CA ALA A 510 13.73 32.70 -29.57
C ALA A 510 14.97 32.34 -28.73
N LEU A 511 15.07 31.08 -28.27
CA LEU A 511 16.21 30.60 -27.51
C LEU A 511 17.51 30.51 -28.34
N ASN A 512 17.38 30.46 -29.66
CA ASN A 512 18.50 30.40 -30.60
C ASN A 512 18.94 31.76 -31.14
N GLY A 513 18.24 32.85 -30.78
CA GLY A 513 18.54 34.19 -31.29
C GLY A 513 18.12 34.42 -32.75
N ASN A 514 17.35 33.49 -33.33
CA ASN A 514 16.86 33.59 -34.71
C ASN A 514 15.47 34.26 -34.80
N ALA A 515 14.82 34.52 -33.66
CA ALA A 515 13.52 35.17 -33.62
C ALA A 515 13.60 36.67 -33.92
N LYS A 516 12.72 37.13 -34.81
CA LYS A 516 12.51 38.54 -35.14
C LYS A 516 11.23 39.03 -34.46
N THR A 517 11.23 40.25 -33.93
CA THR A 517 10.01 40.90 -33.44
C THR A 517 9.07 41.23 -34.61
N ALA A 518 7.80 41.48 -34.34
CA ALA A 518 6.84 41.94 -35.36
C ALA A 518 7.28 43.24 -36.07
N ALA A 519 8.18 44.02 -35.47
CA ALA A 519 8.79 45.23 -36.02
C ALA A 519 10.16 45.00 -36.69
N GLY A 520 10.60 43.75 -36.85
CA GLY A 520 11.86 43.38 -37.54
C GLY A 520 13.14 43.48 -36.70
N GLY A 521 13.07 43.87 -35.43
CA GLY A 521 14.22 43.89 -34.52
C GLY A 521 14.56 42.50 -33.98
N GLN A 522 15.85 42.22 -33.72
CA GLN A 522 16.27 40.97 -33.08
C GLN A 522 15.74 40.89 -31.63
N VAL A 523 15.14 39.76 -31.26
CA VAL A 523 14.72 39.51 -29.88
C VAL A 523 15.97 39.29 -29.02
N PRO A 524 16.10 39.95 -27.84
CA PRO A 524 17.24 39.74 -26.96
C PRO A 524 17.32 38.27 -26.52
N LEU A 525 18.53 37.71 -26.55
CA LEU A 525 18.81 36.31 -26.24
C LEU A 525 18.74 36.07 -24.71
N VAL A 526 17.53 35.95 -24.19
CA VAL A 526 17.25 35.77 -22.75
C VAL A 526 16.68 34.36 -22.50
N PRO A 527 17.17 33.63 -21.48
CA PRO A 527 16.60 32.34 -21.10
C PRO A 527 15.19 32.48 -20.53
N PHE A 528 14.33 31.48 -20.74
CA PHE A 528 12.98 31.51 -20.17
C PHE A 528 13.01 31.47 -18.64
N SER A 529 12.28 32.38 -18.00
CA SER A 529 12.15 32.43 -16.54
C SER A 529 11.41 31.20 -16.01
N MET A 530 11.59 30.87 -14.72
CA MET A 530 10.85 29.78 -14.08
C MET A 530 9.33 29.98 -14.18
N VAL A 531 8.85 31.22 -14.06
CA VAL A 531 7.42 31.57 -14.20
C VAL A 531 6.86 31.17 -15.57
N VAL A 532 7.63 31.39 -16.64
CA VAL A 532 7.24 30.97 -18.01
C VAL A 532 7.20 29.44 -18.12
N LEU A 533 8.20 28.76 -17.56
CA LEU A 533 8.27 27.30 -17.59
C LEU A 533 7.17 26.65 -16.73
N ASP A 534 6.89 27.17 -15.54
CA ASP A 534 5.80 26.71 -14.66
C ASP A 534 4.42 26.94 -15.27
N SER A 535 4.30 27.90 -16.18
CA SER A 535 3.09 28.16 -16.96
C SER A 535 2.89 27.18 -18.12
N LEU A 536 3.87 26.32 -18.43
CA LEU A 536 3.74 25.30 -19.48
C LEU A 536 3.22 23.98 -18.91
N THR A 537 2.41 23.28 -19.71
CA THR A 537 2.04 21.90 -19.40
C THR A 537 3.24 20.96 -19.54
N VAL A 538 3.21 19.84 -18.82
CA VAL A 538 4.20 18.76 -18.91
C VAL A 538 4.47 18.34 -20.35
N HIS A 539 3.43 18.21 -21.19
CA HIS A 539 3.60 17.83 -22.59
C HIS A 539 4.36 18.89 -23.40
N SER A 540 4.06 20.17 -23.18
CA SER A 540 4.76 21.27 -23.83
C SER A 540 6.22 21.38 -23.37
N LYS A 541 6.49 21.15 -22.08
CA LYS A 541 7.86 21.02 -21.53
C LYS A 541 8.62 19.83 -22.14
N MET A 542 7.98 18.66 -22.24
CA MET A 542 8.57 17.47 -22.89
C MET A 542 8.92 17.75 -24.36
N SER A 543 8.06 18.48 -25.07
CA SER A 543 8.29 18.86 -26.47
C SER A 543 9.44 19.85 -26.62
N LEU A 544 9.58 20.81 -25.70
CA LEU A 544 10.74 21.72 -25.65
C LEU A 544 12.05 20.95 -25.40
N ILE A 545 12.06 20.02 -24.44
CA ILE A 545 13.21 19.15 -24.16
C ILE A 545 13.58 18.34 -25.41
N HIS A 546 12.59 17.75 -26.09
CA HIS A 546 12.84 16.98 -27.30
C HIS A 546 13.37 17.84 -28.46
N SER A 547 12.84 19.06 -28.62
CA SER A 547 13.32 20.04 -29.61
C SER A 547 14.78 20.42 -29.35
N PHE A 548 15.12 20.72 -28.09
CA PHE A 548 16.50 20.96 -27.66
C PHE A 548 17.41 19.77 -27.99
N PHE A 549 16.99 18.57 -27.61
CA PHE A 549 17.76 17.34 -27.80
C PHE A 549 18.08 17.09 -29.29
N THR A 550 17.06 17.23 -30.14
CA THR A 550 17.19 17.09 -31.59
C THR A 550 18.15 18.12 -32.17
N GLN A 551 18.06 19.37 -31.71
CA GLN A 551 18.93 20.44 -32.16
C GLN A 551 20.38 20.25 -31.72
N MET A 552 20.63 19.85 -30.48
CA MET A 552 21.98 19.57 -29.96
C MET A 552 22.66 18.44 -30.71
N ILE A 553 21.94 17.36 -31.00
CA ILE A 553 22.48 16.26 -31.81
C ILE A 553 22.81 16.75 -33.23
N LYS A 554 21.93 17.55 -33.84
CA LYS A 554 22.18 18.11 -35.19
C LYS A 554 23.41 19.02 -35.20
N GLN A 555 23.60 19.87 -34.19
CA GLN A 555 24.78 20.73 -34.05
C GLN A 555 26.06 19.92 -33.79
N ALA A 556 25.98 18.86 -32.98
CA ALA A 556 27.09 17.95 -32.74
C ALA A 556 27.52 17.21 -34.03
N GLN A 557 26.56 16.77 -34.84
CA GLN A 557 26.81 16.15 -36.15
C GLN A 557 27.43 17.12 -37.15
N ALA A 558 26.93 18.36 -37.20
CA ALA A 558 27.43 19.41 -38.07
C ALA A 558 28.81 19.96 -37.65
N LYS A 559 29.33 19.57 -36.47
CA LYS A 559 30.53 20.12 -35.84
C LYS A 559 30.52 21.66 -35.78
N SER A 560 29.32 22.24 -35.63
CA SER A 560 29.09 23.69 -35.66
C SER A 560 29.41 24.36 -34.32
N SER A 561 29.33 25.70 -34.30
CA SER A 561 29.53 26.58 -33.13
C SER A 561 28.78 26.16 -31.86
N ILE A 562 29.29 26.63 -30.72
CA ILE A 562 28.78 26.48 -29.34
C ILE A 562 27.29 26.84 -29.27
N PRO A 563 26.46 26.08 -28.53
CA PRO A 563 25.04 26.37 -28.38
C PRO A 563 24.79 27.73 -27.72
N ALA A 564 23.65 28.35 -28.05
CA ALA A 564 23.27 29.64 -27.47
C ALA A 564 23.18 29.56 -25.93
N PRO A 565 23.74 30.53 -25.17
CA PRO A 565 23.70 30.50 -23.70
C PRO A 565 22.28 30.43 -23.12
N ALA A 566 21.33 31.15 -23.71
CA ALA A 566 19.92 31.13 -23.28
C ALA A 566 19.28 29.73 -23.45
N LEU A 567 19.69 28.98 -24.47
CA LEU A 567 19.22 27.63 -24.74
C LEU A 567 19.71 26.65 -23.65
N VAL A 568 21.00 26.70 -23.31
CA VAL A 568 21.61 25.83 -22.28
C VAL A 568 21.02 26.14 -20.90
N GLU A 569 20.91 27.41 -20.54
CA GLU A 569 20.34 27.83 -19.26
C GLU A 569 18.85 27.44 -19.14
N THR A 570 18.06 27.61 -20.21
CA THR A 570 16.66 27.17 -20.22
C THR A 570 16.54 25.65 -20.11
N TYR A 571 17.42 24.90 -20.78
CA TYR A 571 17.47 23.45 -20.66
C TYR A 571 17.84 23.00 -19.24
N ALA A 572 18.80 23.65 -18.59
CA ALA A 572 19.16 23.38 -17.21
C ALA A 572 17.95 23.56 -16.26
N ARG A 573 17.17 24.62 -16.44
CA ARG A 573 15.92 24.86 -15.68
C ARG A 573 14.89 23.77 -15.93
N LEU A 574 14.75 23.32 -17.18
CA LEU A 574 13.83 22.23 -17.54
C LEU A 574 14.23 20.88 -16.91
N LEU A 575 15.52 20.63 -16.68
CA LEU A 575 16.01 19.41 -16.04
C LEU A 575 15.69 19.33 -14.54
N VAL A 576 15.32 20.44 -13.89
CA VAL A 576 14.91 20.47 -12.46
C VAL A 576 13.56 19.78 -12.23
N TYR A 577 12.68 19.76 -13.23
CA TYR A 577 11.35 19.17 -13.12
C TYR A 577 11.40 17.65 -13.04
N THR A 578 11.21 17.12 -11.82
CA THR A 578 11.25 15.68 -11.55
C THR A 578 10.15 14.89 -12.27
N GLU A 579 9.03 15.50 -12.62
CA GLU A 579 7.97 14.85 -13.40
C GLU A 579 8.38 14.55 -14.87
N ILE A 580 9.50 15.11 -15.34
CA ILE A 580 10.05 14.87 -16.69
C ILE A 580 11.38 14.09 -16.62
N GLU A 581 11.69 13.46 -15.48
CA GLU A 581 12.95 12.73 -15.24
C GLU A 581 13.36 11.79 -16.39
N SER A 582 12.40 11.08 -17.00
CA SER A 582 12.68 10.10 -18.08
C SER A 582 13.22 10.73 -19.36
N LEU A 583 12.73 11.90 -19.78
CA LEU A 583 13.19 12.60 -20.99
C LEU A 583 14.23 13.68 -20.66
N GLY A 584 14.22 14.19 -19.42
CA GLY A 584 15.16 15.15 -18.88
C GLY A 584 16.47 14.49 -18.47
N ILE A 585 16.71 14.33 -17.16
CA ILE A 585 18.01 13.90 -16.61
C ILE A 585 18.42 12.51 -17.13
N LYS A 586 17.50 11.55 -17.19
CA LYS A 586 17.80 10.21 -17.70
C LYS A 586 18.16 10.22 -19.18
N GLY A 587 17.42 10.99 -20.00
CA GLY A 587 17.71 11.18 -21.42
C GLY A 587 19.02 11.91 -21.66
N PHE A 588 19.31 12.95 -20.86
CA PHE A 588 20.56 13.68 -20.88
C PHE A 588 21.77 12.75 -20.68
N LEU A 589 21.76 11.93 -19.62
CA LEU A 589 22.89 11.05 -19.29
C LEU A 589 23.01 9.85 -20.25
N LEU A 590 21.90 9.19 -20.59
CA LEU A 590 21.95 7.93 -21.35
C LEU A 590 21.92 8.12 -22.86
N GLN A 591 21.44 9.26 -23.36
CA GLN A 591 21.26 9.49 -24.79
C GLN A 591 22.05 10.71 -25.28
N LEU A 592 21.95 11.88 -24.63
CA LEU A 592 22.60 13.10 -25.14
C LEU A 592 24.12 13.02 -25.00
N LEU A 593 24.58 12.76 -23.77
CA LEU A 593 26.00 12.76 -23.44
C LEU A 593 26.78 11.73 -24.29
N PRO A 594 26.31 10.46 -24.44
CA PRO A 594 26.99 9.48 -25.27
C PRO A 594 26.94 9.83 -26.77
N ALA A 595 25.84 10.43 -27.26
CA ALA A 595 25.73 10.85 -28.66
C ALA A 595 26.71 11.98 -28.99
N VAL A 596 26.80 13.00 -28.13
CA VAL A 596 27.76 14.13 -28.28
C VAL A 596 29.20 13.61 -28.23
N PHE A 597 29.49 12.68 -27.32
CA PHE A 597 30.80 12.04 -27.22
C PHE A 597 31.14 11.24 -28.49
N LYS A 598 30.21 10.42 -29.00
CA LYS A 598 30.38 9.65 -30.25
C LYS A 598 30.68 10.54 -31.46
N HIS A 599 30.10 11.73 -31.52
CA HIS A 599 30.34 12.70 -32.59
C HIS A 599 31.60 13.57 -32.39
N GLN A 600 32.35 13.36 -31.29
CA GLN A 600 33.56 14.11 -30.94
C GLN A 600 33.35 15.63 -30.86
N ALA A 601 32.15 16.07 -30.47
CA ALA A 601 31.81 17.48 -30.33
C ALA A 601 32.24 18.03 -28.96
N TRP A 602 33.56 18.21 -28.78
CA TRP A 602 34.19 18.56 -27.51
C TRP A 602 33.69 19.87 -26.86
N GLY A 603 33.39 20.90 -27.67
CA GLY A 603 32.89 22.18 -27.14
C GLY A 603 31.47 22.09 -26.57
N ILE A 604 30.62 21.28 -27.21
CA ILE A 604 29.26 21.00 -26.71
C ILE A 604 29.36 20.15 -25.45
N LEU A 605 30.23 19.12 -25.45
CA LEU A 605 30.46 18.28 -24.27
C LEU A 605 30.88 19.11 -23.06
N HIS A 606 31.85 20.02 -23.22
CA HIS A 606 32.28 20.94 -22.16
C HIS A 606 31.10 21.74 -21.59
N THR A 607 30.28 22.33 -22.47
CA THR A 607 29.11 23.13 -22.06
C THR A 607 28.08 22.31 -21.28
N LEU A 608 27.85 21.05 -21.67
CA LEU A 608 26.91 20.16 -20.98
C LEU A 608 27.43 19.71 -19.61
N LEU A 609 28.74 19.49 -19.47
CA LEU A 609 29.37 19.16 -18.18
C LEU A 609 29.35 20.37 -17.23
N GLU A 610 29.70 21.56 -17.74
CA GLU A 610 29.63 22.82 -16.98
C GLU A 610 28.20 23.08 -16.49
N MET A 611 27.20 22.92 -17.36
CA MET A 611 25.79 23.02 -17.01
C MET A 611 25.42 22.04 -15.88
N PHE A 612 25.88 20.80 -15.94
CA PHE A 612 25.59 19.80 -14.92
C PHE A 612 26.18 20.19 -13.55
N LEU A 613 27.41 20.72 -13.54
CA LEU A 613 28.12 21.09 -12.30
C LEU A 613 27.55 22.35 -11.64
N TYR A 614 27.23 23.39 -12.42
CA TYR A 614 26.87 24.70 -11.86
C TYR A 614 25.37 25.01 -11.81
N ARG A 615 24.53 24.24 -12.52
CA ARG A 615 23.09 24.55 -12.64
C ARG A 615 22.16 23.47 -12.10
N LEU A 616 22.63 22.24 -11.90
CA LEU A 616 21.79 21.15 -11.40
C LEU A 616 22.08 20.85 -9.93
N HIS A 617 21.07 21.04 -9.07
CA HIS A 617 21.21 20.88 -7.62
C HIS A 617 20.68 19.52 -7.13
N HIS A 618 19.46 19.13 -7.56
CA HIS A 618 18.75 17.95 -7.05
C HIS A 618 18.77 16.77 -8.03
N ILE A 619 19.95 16.15 -8.19
CA ILE A 619 20.12 14.95 -9.00
C ILE A 619 20.20 13.70 -8.11
N PRO A 620 19.39 12.65 -8.36
CA PRO A 620 19.50 11.36 -7.68
C PRO A 620 20.91 10.76 -7.71
N THR A 621 21.34 10.12 -6.62
CA THR A 621 22.71 9.57 -6.48
C THR A 621 23.10 8.61 -7.61
N GLN A 622 22.16 7.77 -8.06
CA GLN A 622 22.38 6.84 -9.18
C GLN A 622 22.84 7.56 -10.47
N TYR A 623 22.30 8.74 -10.75
CA TYR A 623 22.64 9.51 -11.94
C TYR A 623 23.98 10.24 -11.80
N ARG A 624 24.32 10.67 -10.57
CA ARG A 624 25.65 11.23 -10.28
C ARG A 624 26.74 10.17 -10.47
N LEU A 625 26.51 8.93 -10.00
CA LEU A 625 27.41 7.81 -10.20
C LEU A 625 27.56 7.44 -11.67
N GLN A 626 26.46 7.45 -12.44
CA GLN A 626 26.51 7.21 -13.89
C GLN A 626 27.34 8.28 -14.60
N LEU A 627 27.15 9.57 -14.29
CA LEU A 627 27.99 10.62 -14.86
C LEU A 627 29.47 10.43 -14.51
N LEU A 628 29.77 10.14 -13.24
CA LEU A 628 31.14 9.87 -12.80
C LEU A 628 31.78 8.73 -13.60
N SER A 629 31.03 7.64 -13.83
CA SER A 629 31.48 6.52 -14.66
C SER A 629 31.71 6.89 -16.13
N HIS A 630 30.94 7.84 -16.67
CA HIS A 630 31.19 8.38 -18.00
C HIS A 630 32.46 9.24 -18.03
N CYS A 631 32.67 10.10 -17.03
CA CYS A 631 33.85 10.97 -16.96
C CYS A 631 35.15 10.18 -16.84
N THR A 632 35.18 9.07 -16.07
CA THR A 632 36.37 8.21 -15.96
C THR A 632 36.77 7.55 -17.29
N VAL A 633 35.79 7.27 -18.17
CA VAL A 633 36.03 6.71 -19.51
C VAL A 633 36.50 7.78 -20.51
N VAL A 634 36.10 9.03 -20.33
CA VAL A 634 36.45 10.16 -21.22
C VAL A 634 37.89 10.65 -21.00
N SER A 635 38.33 10.70 -19.75
CA SER A 635 39.65 11.23 -19.33
C SER A 635 40.86 10.69 -20.13
N PRO A 636 40.99 9.40 -20.48
CA PRO A 636 42.16 8.91 -21.22
C PRO A 636 42.19 9.27 -22.72
N GLN A 637 41.09 9.75 -23.33
CA GLN A 637 41.01 9.97 -24.78
C GLN A 637 41.17 11.44 -25.21
N THR A 638 41.22 12.39 -24.27
CA THR A 638 41.13 13.82 -24.56
C THR A 638 42.39 14.57 -24.13
N ASN A 639 43.34 14.79 -25.05
CA ASN A 639 44.60 15.52 -24.76
C ASN A 639 44.44 17.06 -24.74
N LYS A 640 43.25 17.57 -24.45
CA LYS A 640 42.99 19.03 -24.35
C LYS A 640 43.02 19.45 -22.89
N MET A 641 43.95 20.35 -22.55
CA MET A 641 44.16 20.84 -21.18
C MET A 641 42.88 21.37 -20.51
N GLN A 642 42.01 22.06 -21.28
CA GLN A 642 40.73 22.57 -20.79
C GLN A 642 39.66 21.47 -20.58
N LEU A 643 39.78 20.29 -21.19
CA LEU A 643 38.82 19.19 -21.00
C LEU A 643 39.29 18.21 -19.92
N ASN A 644 40.60 18.18 -19.61
CA ASN A 644 41.17 17.38 -18.51
C ASN A 644 41.10 18.09 -17.16
N LEU A 645 40.94 19.42 -17.15
CA LEU A 645 40.78 20.20 -15.92
C LEU A 645 39.38 20.09 -15.30
N TRP A 646 38.41 19.59 -16.07
CA TRP A 646 37.00 19.38 -15.73
C TRP A 646 36.69 17.88 -15.75
#